data_AF-D3B8C5-F1
#
_entry.id   AF-D3B8C5-F1
#
_cell.length_a   1.000
_cell.length_b   1.000
_cell.length_c   1.000
_cell.angle_alpha   90.00
_cell.angle_beta   90.00
_cell.angle_gamma   90.00
#
_symmetry.space_group_name_H-M   'P 1'
#
loop_
_entity.id
_entity.type
_entity.pdbx_description
1 polymer ?
#
loop_
_entity_poly.entity_id
_entity_poly.type
_entity_poly.pdbx_seq_one_letter_code
_entity_poly.pdbx_strand_id
1 'polypeptide(L)'
;MNRKAFALFFLVLICAQLFIDVADAAAKKPKKKKKPQRPLALEADKRMFLKNNLDFINEYISPVSTPFRDSEGNGIGLTEFFKAMVVGFLAFDPVTAVAAVFIDSIWSAFIENNSEDKNDAITRAYIQMVKEIVDQKIEVYDQSIIWAEYTIINASIVSFKDSVVVFNEDPSEVNSEAVRTDFTTLEKDLRGRLDPNGGLRKKGWELSELPVFALATTLYFMAQVDLQRNGVTWGFSQGQLDKFKRYYDERMGSYLQYVKDTYKSGYDKIMDATPEADRDTSTLNKINRYRRTMIPQVMDYAAIWWTFNSTLFPTTAYGERVRYLYSDVLGQPIDRQKTPSFDGSYYDPTLARLIEMADYLERERYRGEIASVKIGYKLYEWIWSIQPTYVDETQPDKKRVGLSVGNPSPPSGGYVSIDIQRTVYRPSGVLVVWDVFPQLIEIYDNTTHRAGEVNFMAVPCFDRPGQTYCNTYYNNGGQLNSVYWQMDSHKIGDMIGWSENKKIGVDGQSALDAFQVAFVPMDVYSNNLILRNVATVIDAQKSMKYKNALLFKDFVMPGVHAVTVFDKGYLSFIFDSDYKANKKFTIFLRVHSNQPNEGKLSLKRGPDAKDPALATFTIKANVRDQSVFPDTAYEIQLQPGETNNTFYFVATGKGIQLQSIVFIPK
;
A
#
# COMPACT_ATOMS: atom_id res chain seq x y z
N MET A 1 78.97 35.78 -22.50
CA MET A 1 78.23 34.50 -22.43
C MET A 1 78.16 33.87 -23.82
N ASN A 2 78.57 32.61 -23.96
CA ASN A 2 78.62 31.90 -25.25
C ASN A 2 77.19 31.57 -25.73
N ARG A 3 76.81 32.02 -26.94
CA ARG A 3 75.47 31.80 -27.53
C ARG A 3 75.07 30.32 -27.55
N LYS A 4 76.04 29.40 -27.67
CA LYS A 4 75.78 27.94 -27.64
C LYS A 4 75.36 27.46 -26.24
N ALA A 5 75.93 28.03 -25.18
CA ALA A 5 75.55 27.70 -23.81
C ALA A 5 74.15 28.25 -23.47
N PHE A 6 73.80 29.42 -24.01
CA PHE A 6 72.47 30.01 -23.83
C PHE A 6 71.38 29.21 -24.57
N ALA A 7 71.67 28.75 -25.80
CA ALA A 7 70.75 27.90 -26.55
C ALA A 7 70.54 26.53 -25.88
N LEU A 8 71.60 25.92 -25.34
CA LEU A 8 71.51 24.65 -24.60
C LEU A 8 70.68 24.81 -23.31
N PHE A 9 70.86 25.92 -22.60
CA PHE A 9 70.07 26.24 -21.40
C PHE A 9 68.57 26.40 -21.73
N PHE A 10 68.24 27.08 -22.84
CA PHE A 10 66.86 27.21 -23.29
C PHE A 10 66.24 25.88 -23.72
N LEU A 11 67.02 25.02 -24.40
CA LEU A 11 66.55 23.69 -24.79
C LEU A 11 66.24 22.83 -23.56
N VAL A 12 67.10 22.87 -22.54
CA VAL A 12 66.88 22.16 -21.27
C VAL A 12 65.63 22.68 -20.55
N LEU A 13 65.38 23.99 -20.54
CA LEU A 13 64.16 24.57 -19.97
C LEU A 13 62.89 24.14 -20.73
N ILE A 14 62.93 24.10 -22.06
CA ILE A 14 61.80 23.63 -22.87
C ILE A 14 61.54 22.14 -22.64
N CYS A 15 62.59 21.31 -22.58
CA CYS A 15 62.47 19.89 -22.26
C CYS A 15 61.95 19.65 -20.84
N ALA A 16 62.39 20.46 -19.86
CA ALA A 16 61.88 20.39 -18.49
C ALA A 16 60.40 20.78 -18.42
N GLN A 17 59.98 21.83 -19.13
CA GLN A 17 58.56 22.24 -19.19
C GLN A 17 57.69 21.18 -19.85
N LEU A 18 58.13 20.58 -20.97
CA LEU A 18 57.43 19.47 -21.60
C LEU A 18 57.31 18.24 -20.67
N PHE A 19 58.34 17.96 -19.87
CA PHE A 19 58.29 16.88 -18.90
C PHE A 19 57.30 17.16 -17.77
N ILE A 20 57.22 18.42 -17.30
CA ILE A 20 56.23 18.87 -16.32
C ILE A 20 54.82 18.76 -16.90
N ASP A 21 54.60 19.22 -18.13
CA ASP A 21 53.28 19.20 -18.76
C ASP A 21 52.79 17.75 -19.04
N VAL A 22 53.70 16.84 -19.42
CA VAL A 22 53.39 15.40 -19.59
C VAL A 22 53.14 14.73 -18.24
N ALA A 23 53.91 15.08 -17.19
CA ALA A 23 53.67 14.58 -15.84
C ALA A 23 52.34 15.09 -15.27
N ASP A 24 51.96 16.34 -15.54
CA ASP A 24 50.68 16.93 -15.14
C ASP A 24 49.50 16.33 -15.92
N ALA A 25 49.70 16.02 -17.21
CA ALA A 25 48.71 15.32 -18.02
C ALA A 25 48.54 13.86 -17.56
N ALA A 26 49.61 13.19 -17.14
CA ALA A 26 49.56 11.83 -16.59
C ALA A 26 49.01 11.80 -15.15
N ALA A 27 49.22 12.86 -14.35
CA ALA A 27 48.71 12.99 -12.98
C ALA A 27 47.22 13.37 -12.93
N LYS A 28 46.70 14.02 -13.98
CA LYS A 28 45.26 14.21 -14.20
C LYS A 28 44.63 12.89 -14.66
N LYS A 29 44.59 11.89 -13.76
CA LYS A 29 43.57 10.83 -13.87
C LYS A 29 42.24 11.55 -14.10
N PRO A 30 41.45 11.17 -15.12
CA PRO A 30 40.13 11.79 -15.30
C PRO A 30 39.45 11.70 -13.94
N LYS A 31 39.11 12.86 -13.34
CA LYS A 31 38.31 12.88 -12.12
C LYS A 31 37.13 11.99 -12.47
N LYS A 32 37.08 10.76 -11.91
CA LYS A 32 35.95 9.86 -12.11
C LYS A 32 34.78 10.76 -11.79
N LYS A 33 33.95 11.11 -12.79
CA LYS A 33 32.74 11.88 -12.55
C LYS A 33 32.08 11.13 -11.41
N LYS A 34 32.03 11.74 -10.22
CA LYS A 34 31.38 11.10 -9.07
C LYS A 34 30.00 10.76 -9.62
N LYS A 35 29.71 9.46 -9.70
CA LYS A 35 28.39 9.03 -10.14
C LYS A 35 27.40 9.82 -9.26
N PRO A 36 26.39 10.47 -9.84
CA PRO A 36 25.41 11.20 -9.04
C PRO A 36 24.90 10.24 -7.97
N GLN A 37 25.16 10.58 -6.70
CA GLN A 37 24.64 9.82 -5.58
C GLN A 37 23.14 10.12 -5.50
N ARG A 38 22.35 9.08 -5.31
CA ARG A 38 20.91 9.25 -5.08
C ARG A 38 20.71 10.14 -3.85
N PRO A 39 19.79 11.12 -3.85
CA PRO A 39 19.60 11.99 -2.69
C PRO A 39 19.23 11.16 -1.47
N LEU A 40 19.99 11.31 -0.38
CA LEU A 40 19.76 10.66 0.92
C LEU A 40 18.41 11.04 1.57
N ALA A 41 17.68 12.01 1.01
CA ALA A 41 16.42 12.53 1.55
C ALA A 41 15.33 11.44 1.63
N LEU A 42 15.07 10.72 0.53
CA LEU A 42 14.04 9.66 0.50
C LEU A 42 14.36 8.47 1.44
N GLU A 43 15.64 8.25 1.75
CA GLU A 43 16.09 7.25 2.72
C GLU A 43 15.91 7.75 4.16
N ALA A 44 16.20 9.03 4.42
CA ALA A 44 15.95 9.67 5.70
C ALA A 44 14.46 9.62 6.06
N ASP A 45 13.58 9.69 5.07
CA ASP A 45 12.14 9.70 5.26
C ASP A 45 11.56 8.37 5.75
N LYS A 46 11.88 7.26 5.08
CA LYS A 46 11.44 5.93 5.52
C LYS A 46 12.05 5.58 6.88
N ARG A 47 13.30 5.98 7.12
CA ARG A 47 13.93 5.84 8.45
C ARG A 47 13.22 6.66 9.51
N MET A 48 12.85 7.90 9.20
CA MET A 48 12.13 8.77 10.13
C MET A 48 10.74 8.22 10.42
N PHE A 49 10.03 7.69 9.43
CA PHE A 49 8.76 7.00 9.66
C PHE A 49 8.93 5.78 10.56
N LEU A 50 9.87 4.88 10.27
CA LEU A 50 10.12 3.70 11.11
C LEU A 50 10.55 4.10 12.53
N LYS A 51 11.37 5.13 12.66
CA LYS A 51 11.78 5.69 13.95
C LYS A 51 10.58 6.30 14.69
N ASN A 52 9.75 7.09 14.03
CA ASN A 52 8.56 7.69 14.64
C ASN A 52 7.58 6.60 15.09
N ASN A 53 7.41 5.53 14.33
CA ASN A 53 6.61 4.38 14.77
C ASN A 53 7.25 3.69 15.98
N LEU A 54 8.57 3.54 16.00
CA LEU A 54 9.27 2.94 17.13
C LEU A 54 9.21 3.81 18.38
N ASP A 55 9.44 5.12 18.25
CA ASP A 55 9.35 6.10 19.31
C ASP A 55 7.91 6.13 19.87
N PHE A 56 6.91 6.11 18.98
CA PHE A 56 5.49 5.97 19.33
C PHE A 56 5.22 4.68 20.10
N ILE A 57 5.66 3.52 19.57
CA ILE A 57 5.52 2.23 20.25
C ILE A 57 6.15 2.29 21.64
N ASN A 58 7.35 2.87 21.77
CA ASN A 58 8.05 2.98 23.06
C ASN A 58 7.33 3.92 24.04
N GLU A 59 6.73 5.01 23.55
CA GLU A 59 5.92 5.93 24.36
C GLU A 59 4.69 5.22 24.92
N TYR A 60 4.01 4.39 24.12
CA TYR A 60 2.78 3.70 24.52
C TYR A 60 3.00 2.38 25.27
N ILE A 61 4.12 1.70 25.05
CA ILE A 61 4.52 0.52 25.84
C ILE A 61 5.03 0.96 27.23
N SER A 62 5.37 2.23 27.42
CA SER A 62 5.65 2.78 28.75
C SER A 62 4.37 2.86 29.61
N PRO A 63 4.41 2.63 30.93
CA PRO A 63 3.21 2.50 31.79
C PRO A 63 2.31 3.75 31.94
N VAL A 64 2.45 4.76 31.10
CA VAL A 64 1.80 6.07 31.26
C VAL A 64 1.27 6.56 29.90
N SER A 65 -0.02 6.38 29.62
CA SER A 65 -1.00 7.49 29.43
C SER A 65 -2.22 7.15 28.57
N THR A 66 -3.38 7.43 29.19
CA THR A 66 -4.70 7.88 28.69
C THR A 66 -5.33 7.37 27.37
N PRO A 67 -6.66 7.09 27.40
CA PRO A 67 -7.40 6.50 26.28
C PRO A 67 -7.57 7.47 25.10
N PHE A 68 -7.53 6.88 23.91
CA PHE A 68 -7.70 7.47 22.58
C PHE A 68 -8.82 8.52 22.51
N ARG A 69 -8.52 9.66 21.89
CA ARG A 69 -9.49 10.72 21.57
C ARG A 69 -9.91 10.61 20.12
N ASP A 70 -11.20 10.42 19.87
CA ASP A 70 -11.78 10.58 18.54
C ASP A 70 -12.34 12.02 18.36
N SER A 71 -12.27 12.46 17.11
CA SER A 71 -13.08 13.44 16.40
C SER A 71 -12.94 14.97 16.51
N GLU A 72 -11.98 15.59 17.22
CA GLU A 72 -11.79 17.08 17.11
C GLU A 72 -10.34 17.62 17.15
N GLY A 73 -9.31 16.79 16.94
CA GLY A 73 -7.98 17.32 16.61
C GLY A 73 -6.79 16.50 17.10
N ASN A 74 -5.95 16.11 16.14
CA ASN A 74 -4.57 15.63 16.30
C ASN A 74 -4.34 14.26 16.99
N GLY A 75 -5.36 13.46 17.27
CA GLY A 75 -5.21 12.06 17.69
C GLY A 75 -4.92 11.13 16.51
N ILE A 76 -4.12 10.08 16.74
CA ILE A 76 -3.92 8.97 15.78
C ILE A 76 -5.21 8.14 15.74
N GLY A 77 -5.72 7.85 14.54
CA GLY A 77 -6.92 7.03 14.38
C GLY A 77 -6.68 5.61 14.92
N LEU A 78 -7.67 5.01 15.58
CA LEU A 78 -7.51 3.70 16.22
C LEU A 78 -7.08 2.57 15.25
N THR A 79 -7.53 2.63 13.99
CA THR A 79 -7.08 1.70 12.94
C THR A 79 -5.60 1.90 12.61
N GLU A 80 -5.12 3.15 12.62
CA GLU A 80 -3.70 3.47 12.43
C GLU A 80 -2.86 2.91 13.57
N PHE A 81 -3.35 3.05 14.81
CA PHE A 81 -2.71 2.46 15.98
C PHE A 81 -2.56 0.94 15.83
N PHE A 82 -3.63 0.22 15.50
CA PHE A 82 -3.55 -1.23 15.30
C PHE A 82 -2.56 -1.60 14.19
N LYS A 83 -2.58 -0.89 13.07
CA LYS A 83 -1.63 -1.14 11.98
C LYS A 83 -0.19 -0.87 12.44
N ALA A 84 0.06 0.24 13.13
CA ALA A 84 1.38 0.60 13.64
C ALA A 84 1.90 -0.44 14.64
N MET A 85 1.05 -0.94 15.55
CA MET A 85 1.42 -1.96 16.51
C MET A 85 1.75 -3.31 15.83
N VAL A 86 0.95 -3.72 14.84
CA VAL A 86 1.21 -4.96 14.10
C VAL A 86 2.47 -4.85 13.23
N VAL A 87 2.66 -3.74 12.53
CA VAL A 87 3.88 -3.48 11.74
C VAL A 87 5.10 -3.36 12.66
N GLY A 88 4.92 -2.72 13.82
CA GLY A 88 5.93 -2.61 14.87
C GLY A 88 6.38 -3.96 15.40
N PHE A 89 5.44 -4.83 15.76
CA PHE A 89 5.72 -6.22 16.13
C PHE A 89 6.48 -6.96 15.02
N LEU A 90 6.08 -6.77 13.76
CA LEU A 90 6.75 -7.31 12.57
C LEU A 90 8.06 -6.59 12.18
N ALA A 91 8.50 -5.59 12.94
CA ALA A 91 9.78 -4.92 12.75
C ALA A 91 10.72 -5.11 13.94
N PHE A 92 10.19 -5.54 15.09
CA PHE A 92 10.96 -5.71 16.33
C PHE A 92 11.87 -6.94 16.28
N ASP A 93 13.06 -6.85 16.87
CA ASP A 93 14.05 -7.93 16.91
C ASP A 93 13.68 -8.92 18.04
N PRO A 94 13.73 -10.26 17.84
CA PRO A 94 13.17 -11.27 18.76
C PRO A 94 13.79 -11.39 20.16
N VAL A 95 14.73 -10.54 20.56
CA VAL A 95 15.60 -10.80 21.71
C VAL A 95 14.88 -10.66 23.07
N THR A 96 13.67 -10.10 23.10
CA THR A 96 12.83 -10.01 24.31
C THR A 96 11.38 -10.39 24.00
N ALA A 97 10.71 -11.09 24.94
CA ALA A 97 9.33 -11.55 24.79
C ALA A 97 8.33 -10.39 24.92
N VAL A 98 8.32 -9.49 23.93
CA VAL A 98 7.47 -8.29 23.88
C VAL A 98 6.14 -8.56 23.17
N ALA A 99 5.97 -9.71 22.48
CA ALA A 99 4.77 -9.96 21.68
C ALA A 99 3.48 -9.92 22.51
N ALA A 100 3.52 -10.49 23.72
CA ALA A 100 2.38 -10.49 24.64
C ALA A 100 1.92 -9.06 24.99
N VAL A 101 2.87 -8.12 25.10
CA VAL A 101 2.58 -6.70 25.33
C VAL A 101 1.89 -6.09 24.11
N PHE A 102 2.41 -6.32 22.89
CA PHE A 102 1.75 -5.83 21.67
C PHE A 102 0.33 -6.39 21.53
N ILE A 103 0.14 -7.69 21.79
CA ILE A 103 -1.14 -8.37 21.70
C ILE A 103 -2.14 -7.75 22.69
N ASP A 104 -1.72 -7.55 23.95
CA ASP A 104 -2.52 -6.87 24.97
C ASP A 104 -2.86 -5.44 24.59
N SER A 105 -1.87 -4.63 24.19
CA SER A 105 -2.12 -3.24 23.79
C SER A 105 -3.12 -3.12 22.65
N ILE A 106 -3.05 -4.00 21.65
CA ILE A 106 -4.01 -4.00 20.54
C ILE A 106 -5.41 -4.38 21.03
N TRP A 107 -5.54 -5.46 21.79
CA TRP A 107 -6.85 -5.98 22.19
C TRP A 107 -7.52 -5.13 23.27
N SER A 108 -6.77 -4.67 24.25
CA SER A 108 -7.24 -3.73 25.28
C SER A 108 -7.73 -2.42 24.63
N ALA A 109 -6.97 -1.85 23.70
CA ALA A 109 -7.42 -0.66 22.96
C ALA A 109 -8.67 -0.93 22.12
N PHE A 110 -8.80 -2.13 21.52
CA PHE A 110 -10.03 -2.53 20.83
C PHE A 110 -11.24 -2.58 21.78
N ILE A 111 -11.10 -3.21 22.94
CA ILE A 111 -12.16 -3.32 23.96
C ILE A 111 -12.55 -1.95 24.51
N GLU A 112 -11.56 -1.12 24.87
CA GLU A 112 -11.81 0.22 25.43
C GLU A 112 -12.58 1.16 24.49
N ASN A 113 -12.57 0.88 23.18
CA ASN A 113 -13.25 1.67 22.15
C ASN A 113 -14.50 0.98 21.58
N ASN A 114 -14.82 -0.23 22.05
CA ASN A 114 -16.04 -0.99 21.70
C ASN A 114 -16.76 -1.49 22.96
N SER A 115 -16.62 -0.79 24.08
CA SER A 115 -17.32 -1.11 25.34
C SER A 115 -18.75 -0.58 25.32
N GLU A 116 -19.67 -1.28 26.00
CA GLU A 116 -21.11 -0.94 26.08
C GLU A 116 -21.39 0.55 26.40
N ASP A 117 -20.58 1.18 27.25
CA ASP A 117 -20.74 2.58 27.68
C ASP A 117 -20.17 3.61 26.70
N LYS A 118 -19.27 3.20 25.81
CA LYS A 118 -18.60 4.07 24.83
C LYS A 118 -18.97 3.60 23.45
N ASN A 119 -20.13 4.06 23.01
CA ASN A 119 -20.43 4.33 21.62
C ASN A 119 -19.57 3.54 20.57
N ASP A 120 -19.63 2.20 20.54
CA ASP A 120 -18.87 1.26 19.66
C ASP A 120 -18.41 1.87 18.32
N ALA A 121 -17.29 2.59 18.31
CA ALA A 121 -17.02 3.50 17.20
C ALA A 121 -16.60 2.72 15.94
N ILE A 122 -15.69 1.76 16.10
CA ILE A 122 -15.20 0.93 14.99
C ILE A 122 -16.29 -0.02 14.51
N THR A 123 -16.83 -0.84 15.42
CA THR A 123 -17.75 -1.91 15.03
C THR A 123 -19.06 -1.34 14.48
N ARG A 124 -19.60 -0.25 15.05
CA ARG A 124 -20.82 0.36 14.49
C ARG A 124 -20.58 1.11 13.20
N ALA A 125 -19.47 1.86 13.05
CA ALA A 125 -19.18 2.50 11.77
C ALA A 125 -19.05 1.47 10.64
N TYR A 126 -18.39 0.34 10.92
CA TYR A 126 -18.31 -0.78 9.99
C TYR A 126 -19.70 -1.38 9.67
N ILE A 127 -20.47 -1.75 10.70
CA ILE A 127 -21.79 -2.37 10.53
C ILE A 127 -22.75 -1.43 9.79
N GLN A 128 -22.72 -0.14 10.11
CA GLN A 128 -23.55 0.87 9.46
C GLN A 128 -23.21 0.98 7.98
N MET A 129 -21.92 1.04 7.64
CA MET A 129 -21.43 1.00 6.25
C MET A 129 -21.94 -0.27 5.54
N VAL A 130 -21.78 -1.44 6.16
CA VAL A 130 -22.24 -2.72 5.60
C VAL A 130 -23.76 -2.70 5.35
N LYS A 131 -24.57 -2.19 6.29
CA LYS A 131 -26.02 -2.04 6.10
C LYS A 131 -26.40 -1.08 4.98
N GLU A 132 -25.70 0.04 4.88
CA GLU A 132 -25.99 1.07 3.88
C GLU A 132 -25.63 0.63 2.46
N ILE A 133 -24.51 -0.08 2.30
CA ILE A 133 -23.93 -0.35 0.98
C ILE A 133 -24.20 -1.77 0.51
N VAL A 134 -24.16 -2.76 1.41
CA VAL A 134 -24.27 -4.18 1.06
C VAL A 134 -25.73 -4.64 1.13
N ASP A 135 -26.33 -4.58 2.31
CA ASP A 135 -27.68 -5.07 2.54
C ASP A 135 -28.23 -4.54 3.87
N GLN A 136 -29.30 -3.74 3.81
CA GLN A 136 -29.94 -3.13 4.99
C GLN A 136 -30.50 -4.17 5.97
N LYS A 137 -30.72 -5.41 5.51
CA LYS A 137 -31.21 -6.53 6.33
C LYS A 137 -30.09 -7.29 7.03
N ILE A 138 -28.83 -6.86 6.91
CA ILE A 138 -27.74 -7.46 7.68
C ILE A 138 -28.06 -7.26 9.14
N GLU A 139 -28.43 -8.37 9.78
CA GLU A 139 -28.69 -8.41 11.20
C GLU A 139 -27.38 -8.08 11.93
N VAL A 140 -27.48 -7.41 13.08
CA VAL A 140 -26.33 -7.24 14.00
C VAL A 140 -26.38 -8.33 15.03
N TYR A 141 -25.33 -9.14 15.12
CA TYR A 141 -25.30 -10.23 16.09
C TYR A 141 -25.39 -9.65 17.50
N ASP A 142 -26.02 -10.40 18.41
CA ASP A 142 -26.29 -9.94 19.77
C ASP A 142 -25.01 -9.40 20.41
N GLN A 143 -24.98 -8.08 20.60
CA GLN A 143 -23.79 -7.37 21.05
C GLN A 143 -23.32 -7.87 22.41
N SER A 144 -24.26 -8.30 23.27
CA SER A 144 -23.93 -8.85 24.59
C SER A 144 -23.18 -10.18 24.49
N ILE A 145 -23.52 -11.02 23.50
CA ILE A 145 -22.83 -12.30 23.27
C ILE A 145 -21.44 -12.04 22.68
N ILE A 146 -21.34 -11.16 21.69
CA ILE A 146 -20.05 -10.74 21.12
C ILE A 146 -19.13 -10.19 22.21
N TRP A 147 -19.65 -9.33 23.08
CA TRP A 147 -18.89 -8.72 24.17
C TRP A 147 -18.36 -9.75 25.16
N ALA A 148 -19.15 -10.78 25.47
CA ALA A 148 -18.71 -11.91 26.27
C ALA A 148 -17.51 -12.63 25.63
N GLU A 149 -17.53 -12.81 24.30
CA GLU A 149 -16.38 -13.40 23.59
C GLU A 149 -15.14 -12.52 23.67
N TYR A 150 -15.28 -11.19 23.57
CA TYR A 150 -14.16 -10.26 23.68
C TYR A 150 -13.52 -10.29 25.06
N THR A 151 -14.35 -10.33 26.09
CA THR A 151 -13.92 -10.36 27.50
C THR A 151 -13.14 -11.64 27.80
N ILE A 152 -13.58 -12.79 27.27
CA ILE A 152 -12.85 -14.05 27.46
C ILE A 152 -11.49 -14.01 26.77
N ILE A 153 -11.41 -13.53 25.53
CA ILE A 153 -10.12 -13.36 24.84
C ILE A 153 -9.21 -12.43 25.64
N ASN A 154 -9.75 -11.33 26.16
CA ASN A 154 -8.99 -10.35 26.92
C ASN A 154 -8.38 -10.94 28.19
N ALA A 155 -9.18 -11.68 28.96
CA ALA A 155 -8.71 -12.34 30.17
C ALA A 155 -7.50 -13.24 29.87
N SER A 156 -7.58 -14.06 28.83
CA SER A 156 -6.49 -14.96 28.43
C SER A 156 -5.27 -14.22 27.88
N ILE A 157 -5.45 -13.09 27.18
CA ILE A 157 -4.35 -12.22 26.72
C ILE A 157 -3.62 -11.58 27.91
N VAL A 158 -4.37 -11.03 28.86
CA VAL A 158 -3.81 -10.38 30.06
C VAL A 158 -3.03 -11.38 30.90
N SER A 159 -3.61 -12.56 31.18
CA SER A 159 -2.90 -13.62 31.91
C SER A 159 -1.62 -14.04 31.21
N PHE A 160 -1.66 -14.27 29.90
CA PHE A 160 -0.46 -14.62 29.13
C PHE A 160 0.62 -13.53 29.20
N LYS A 161 0.25 -12.26 29.03
CA LYS A 161 1.17 -11.13 29.19
C LYS A 161 1.79 -11.09 30.58
N ASP A 162 0.97 -11.16 31.63
CA ASP A 162 1.46 -11.06 33.00
C ASP A 162 2.43 -12.20 33.33
N SER A 163 2.11 -13.43 32.90
CA SER A 163 3.01 -14.59 33.05
C SER A 163 4.32 -14.41 32.29
N VAL A 164 4.30 -13.86 31.07
CA VAL A 164 5.52 -13.56 30.29
C VAL A 164 6.36 -12.48 30.96
N VAL A 165 5.75 -11.43 31.50
CA VAL A 165 6.44 -10.36 32.24
C VAL A 165 7.13 -10.94 33.48
N VAL A 166 6.41 -11.71 34.30
CA VAL A 166 6.97 -12.34 35.50
C VAL A 166 8.08 -13.32 35.14
N PHE A 167 7.93 -14.12 34.09
CA PHE A 167 8.98 -15.03 33.62
C PHE A 167 10.24 -14.28 33.14
N ASN A 168 10.08 -13.14 32.46
CA ASN A 168 11.22 -12.33 32.02
C ASN A 168 12.00 -11.72 33.19
N GLU A 169 11.32 -11.41 34.30
CA GLU A 169 11.94 -10.93 35.54
C GLU A 169 12.63 -12.06 36.33
N ASP A 170 12.00 -13.23 36.38
CA ASP A 170 12.51 -14.43 37.06
C ASP A 170 12.25 -15.70 36.23
N PRO A 171 13.22 -16.16 35.42
CA PRO A 171 13.10 -17.36 34.57
C PRO A 171 13.15 -18.70 35.35
N SER A 172 12.28 -18.86 36.35
CA SER A 172 12.14 -20.11 37.12
C SER A 172 11.22 -21.11 36.42
N GLU A 173 11.32 -22.41 36.78
CA GLU A 173 10.44 -23.45 36.23
C GLU A 173 8.96 -23.18 36.57
N VAL A 174 8.67 -22.60 37.73
CA VAL A 174 7.31 -22.21 38.14
C VAL A 174 6.74 -21.16 37.19
N ASN A 175 7.52 -20.12 36.90
CA ASN A 175 7.09 -19.05 35.98
C ASN A 175 7.04 -19.55 34.54
N SER A 176 7.92 -20.48 34.16
CA SER A 176 7.91 -21.16 32.86
C SER A 176 6.61 -21.96 32.66
N GLU A 177 6.19 -22.73 33.66
CA GLU A 177 4.91 -23.48 33.62
C GLU A 177 3.70 -22.55 33.55
N ALA A 178 3.73 -21.39 34.23
CA ALA A 178 2.68 -20.37 34.12
C ALA A 178 2.56 -19.85 32.68
N VAL A 179 3.67 -19.50 32.03
CA VAL A 179 3.69 -19.08 30.62
C VAL A 179 3.13 -20.17 29.71
N ARG A 180 3.52 -21.44 29.90
CA ARG A 180 3.00 -22.56 29.08
C ARG A 180 1.49 -22.73 29.23
N THR A 181 1.00 -22.63 30.46
CA THR A 181 -0.41 -22.77 30.80
C THR A 181 -1.24 -21.65 30.18
N ASP A 182 -0.82 -20.40 30.36
CA ASP A 182 -1.56 -19.24 29.88
C ASP A 182 -1.47 -19.11 28.36
N PHE A 183 -0.33 -19.42 27.74
CA PHE A 183 -0.22 -19.50 26.29
C PHE A 183 -1.17 -20.55 25.71
N THR A 184 -1.20 -21.75 26.30
CA THR A 184 -2.06 -22.84 25.82
C THR A 184 -3.54 -22.48 25.97
N THR A 185 -3.89 -21.74 27.03
CA THR A 185 -5.24 -21.22 27.26
C THR A 185 -5.61 -20.18 26.20
N LEU A 186 -4.76 -19.17 26.00
CA LEU A 186 -4.94 -18.15 24.97
C LEU A 186 -5.08 -18.77 23.57
N GLU A 187 -4.20 -19.71 23.20
CA GLU A 187 -4.25 -20.40 21.92
C GLU A 187 -5.57 -21.13 21.72
N LYS A 188 -6.03 -21.86 22.74
CA LYS A 188 -7.28 -22.61 22.70
C LYS A 188 -8.47 -21.68 22.59
N ASP A 189 -8.48 -20.56 23.32
CA ASP A 189 -9.57 -19.59 23.33
C ASP A 189 -9.69 -18.84 22.01
N LEU A 190 -8.58 -18.34 21.46
CA LEU A 190 -8.56 -17.71 20.14
C LEU A 190 -8.96 -18.71 19.07
N ARG A 191 -8.36 -19.91 19.06
CA ARG A 191 -8.71 -20.94 18.07
C ARG A 191 -10.18 -21.31 18.14
N GLY A 192 -10.71 -21.61 19.32
CA GLY A 192 -12.11 -22.01 19.49
C GLY A 192 -13.12 -20.98 18.94
N ARG A 193 -12.79 -19.70 19.00
CA ARG A 193 -13.63 -18.59 18.51
C ARG A 193 -13.50 -18.32 17.01
N LEU A 194 -12.33 -18.62 16.45
CA LEU A 194 -12.03 -18.46 15.02
C LEU A 194 -12.40 -19.71 14.19
N ASP A 195 -12.62 -20.85 14.85
CA ASP A 195 -13.09 -22.08 14.24
C ASP A 195 -14.51 -21.92 13.68
N PRO A 196 -14.92 -22.76 12.69
CA PRO A 196 -16.28 -22.71 12.15
C PRO A 196 -17.35 -22.83 13.25
N ASN A 197 -18.31 -21.89 13.26
CA ASN A 197 -19.33 -21.72 14.30
C ASN A 197 -18.82 -21.25 15.67
N GLY A 198 -17.56 -20.83 15.76
CA GLY A 198 -17.04 -20.09 16.91
C GLY A 198 -17.66 -18.70 17.02
N GLY A 199 -17.49 -18.06 18.17
CA GLY A 199 -18.11 -16.77 18.49
C GLY A 199 -17.73 -15.58 17.60
N LEU A 200 -16.66 -15.70 16.78
CA LEU A 200 -16.23 -14.69 15.81
C LEU A 200 -16.35 -15.18 14.36
N ARG A 201 -16.97 -16.34 14.16
CA ARG A 201 -17.17 -16.97 12.85
C ARG A 201 -18.56 -17.62 12.81
N LYS A 202 -19.56 -16.87 13.26
CA LYS A 202 -20.91 -17.40 13.39
C LYS A 202 -21.62 -17.41 12.04
N LYS A 203 -22.24 -18.54 11.70
CA LYS A 203 -23.01 -18.68 10.46
C LYS A 203 -24.16 -17.67 10.43
N GLY A 204 -24.28 -16.92 9.33
CA GLY A 204 -25.27 -15.86 9.12
C GLY A 204 -24.79 -14.46 9.52
N TRP A 205 -23.67 -14.35 10.23
CA TRP A 205 -23.11 -13.10 10.77
C TRP A 205 -21.71 -12.83 10.25
N GLU A 206 -21.29 -13.56 9.21
CA GLU A 206 -19.91 -13.59 8.75
C GLU A 206 -19.42 -12.20 8.35
N LEU A 207 -20.28 -11.43 7.66
CA LEU A 207 -19.97 -10.07 7.23
C LEU A 207 -19.81 -9.13 8.44
N SER A 208 -20.75 -9.11 9.39
CA SER A 208 -20.69 -8.20 10.54
C SER A 208 -19.50 -8.46 11.46
N GLU A 209 -19.04 -9.71 11.55
CA GLU A 209 -17.94 -10.12 12.44
C GLU A 209 -16.56 -10.03 11.78
N LEU A 210 -16.50 -9.78 10.45
CA LEU A 210 -15.27 -10.00 9.70
C LEU A 210 -14.06 -9.15 10.15
N PRO A 211 -14.20 -7.85 10.48
CA PRO A 211 -13.08 -7.05 10.98
C PRO A 211 -12.49 -7.62 12.27
N VAL A 212 -13.35 -8.06 13.18
CA VAL A 212 -12.93 -8.57 14.49
C VAL A 212 -12.34 -9.96 14.35
N PHE A 213 -12.91 -10.79 13.48
CA PHE A 213 -12.29 -12.05 13.07
C PHE A 213 -10.86 -11.82 12.54
N ALA A 214 -10.66 -10.83 11.66
CA ALA A 214 -9.35 -10.56 11.08
C ALA A 214 -8.33 -10.05 12.12
N LEU A 215 -8.77 -9.18 13.05
CA LEU A 215 -7.95 -8.70 14.15
C LEU A 215 -7.55 -9.85 15.09
N ALA A 216 -8.51 -10.64 15.57
CA ALA A 216 -8.27 -11.77 16.45
C ALA A 216 -7.40 -12.86 15.78
N THR A 217 -7.58 -13.09 14.48
CA THR A 217 -6.71 -13.99 13.70
C THR A 217 -5.27 -13.46 13.62
N THR A 218 -5.10 -12.14 13.49
CA THR A 218 -3.78 -11.52 13.50
C THR A 218 -3.10 -11.73 14.86
N LEU A 219 -3.82 -11.52 15.96
CA LEU A 219 -3.32 -11.78 17.31
C LEU A 219 -2.97 -13.25 17.53
N TYR A 220 -3.79 -14.17 17.03
CA TYR A 220 -3.50 -15.60 17.04
C TYR A 220 -2.16 -15.91 16.37
N PHE A 221 -1.91 -15.38 15.17
CA PHE A 221 -0.64 -15.60 14.48
C PHE A 221 0.55 -14.88 15.13
N MET A 222 0.34 -13.72 15.76
CA MET A 222 1.37 -13.05 16.56
C MET A 222 1.79 -13.93 17.75
N ALA A 223 0.82 -14.48 18.49
CA ALA A 223 1.09 -15.40 19.60
C ALA A 223 1.82 -16.66 19.13
N GLN A 224 1.41 -17.26 18.00
CA GLN A 224 2.10 -18.41 17.42
C GLN A 224 3.57 -18.11 17.10
N VAL A 225 3.87 -16.95 16.52
CA VAL A 225 5.25 -16.55 16.23
C VAL A 225 6.08 -16.42 17.49
N ASP A 226 5.50 -15.84 18.54
CA ASP A 226 6.19 -15.67 19.81
C ASP A 226 6.54 -17.02 20.44
N LEU A 227 5.58 -17.96 20.42
CA LEU A 227 5.84 -19.34 20.82
C LEU A 227 6.97 -19.98 20.00
N GLN A 228 6.99 -19.81 18.69
CA GLN A 228 8.03 -20.43 17.86
C GLN A 228 9.42 -19.85 18.14
N ARG A 229 9.51 -18.63 18.66
CA ARG A 229 10.78 -17.96 19.01
C ARG A 229 11.23 -18.28 20.42
N ASN A 230 10.30 -18.26 21.37
CA ASN A 230 10.59 -18.29 22.80
C ASN A 230 10.18 -19.61 23.48
N GLY A 231 9.46 -20.48 22.79
CA GLY A 231 8.82 -21.64 23.39
C GLY A 231 9.79 -22.63 24.04
N VAL A 232 11.00 -22.81 23.50
CA VAL A 232 12.04 -23.64 24.16
C VAL A 232 12.45 -23.03 25.51
N THR A 233 12.61 -21.70 25.57
CA THR A 233 12.94 -20.97 26.80
C THR A 233 11.79 -21.04 27.80
N TRP A 234 10.54 -21.03 27.33
CA TRP A 234 9.35 -21.31 28.13
C TRP A 234 9.14 -22.80 28.42
N GLY A 235 10.09 -23.67 28.10
CA GLY A 235 10.07 -25.11 28.42
C GLY A 235 9.08 -25.96 27.61
N PHE A 236 8.59 -25.48 26.45
CA PHE A 236 7.92 -26.35 25.48
C PHE A 236 8.92 -27.31 24.84
N SER A 237 8.51 -28.58 24.69
CA SER A 237 9.26 -29.57 23.91
C SER A 237 9.15 -29.31 22.40
N GLN A 238 10.14 -29.77 21.63
CA GLN A 238 10.10 -29.67 20.16
C GLN A 238 8.82 -30.28 19.57
N GLY A 239 8.35 -31.42 20.11
CA GLY A 239 7.12 -32.05 19.65
C GLY A 239 5.86 -31.18 19.86
N GLN A 240 5.82 -30.36 20.91
CA GLN A 240 4.77 -29.37 21.12
C GLN A 240 4.90 -28.21 20.14
N LEU A 241 6.11 -27.69 19.92
CA LEU A 241 6.36 -26.61 18.95
C LEU A 241 5.97 -27.02 17.53
N ASP A 242 6.32 -28.25 17.13
CA ASP A 242 5.92 -28.83 15.84
C ASP A 242 4.40 -28.98 15.73
N LYS A 243 3.71 -29.31 16.83
CA LYS A 243 2.25 -29.39 16.87
C LYS A 243 1.60 -28.02 16.65
N PHE A 244 2.06 -27.00 17.36
CA PHE A 244 1.57 -25.63 17.18
C PHE A 244 1.89 -25.08 15.78
N LYS A 245 3.06 -25.42 15.24
CA LYS A 245 3.41 -25.09 13.85
C LYS A 245 2.44 -25.71 12.85
N ARG A 246 2.04 -26.98 13.03
CA ARG A 246 1.01 -27.60 12.17
C ARG A 246 -0.32 -26.88 12.27
N TYR A 247 -0.74 -26.47 13.48
CA TYR A 247 -1.95 -25.66 13.63
C TYR A 247 -1.84 -24.34 12.88
N TYR A 248 -0.72 -23.62 12.99
CA TYR A 248 -0.46 -22.42 12.20
C TYR A 248 -0.64 -22.68 10.69
N ASP A 249 0.02 -23.71 10.15
CA ASP A 249 0.01 -24.01 8.72
C ASP A 249 -1.40 -24.39 8.21
N GLU A 250 -2.15 -25.20 8.97
CA GLU A 250 -3.53 -25.60 8.67
C GLU A 250 -4.52 -24.41 8.72
N ARG A 251 -4.37 -23.54 9.73
CA ARG A 251 -5.28 -22.43 9.96
C ARG A 251 -5.05 -21.25 9.04
N MET A 252 -3.81 -21.00 8.63
CA MET A 252 -3.47 -19.97 7.65
C MET A 252 -4.36 -20.06 6.40
N GLY A 253 -4.43 -21.25 5.79
CA GLY A 253 -5.23 -21.46 4.59
C GLY A 253 -6.73 -21.31 4.85
N SER A 254 -7.24 -21.90 5.93
CA SER A 254 -8.67 -21.88 6.29
C SER A 254 -9.17 -20.46 6.60
N TYR A 255 -8.41 -19.68 7.38
CA TYR A 255 -8.79 -18.32 7.76
C TYR A 255 -8.69 -17.36 6.59
N LEU A 256 -7.66 -17.50 5.75
CA LEU A 256 -7.54 -16.68 4.54
C LEU A 256 -8.70 -16.96 3.58
N GLN A 257 -9.06 -18.23 3.41
CA GLN A 257 -10.19 -18.62 2.57
C GLN A 257 -11.51 -18.05 3.11
N TYR A 258 -11.74 -18.11 4.42
CA TYR A 258 -12.92 -17.50 5.05
C TYR A 258 -13.03 -16.01 4.77
N VAL A 259 -11.94 -15.25 4.96
CA VAL A 259 -11.92 -13.80 4.67
C VAL A 259 -12.28 -13.51 3.21
N LYS A 260 -11.74 -14.30 2.28
CA LYS A 260 -12.02 -14.16 0.85
C LYS A 260 -13.47 -14.45 0.51
N ASP A 261 -14.01 -15.54 1.03
CA ASP A 261 -15.38 -15.97 0.77
C ASP A 261 -16.40 -15.00 1.37
N THR A 262 -16.16 -14.53 2.59
CA THR A 262 -17.03 -13.54 3.24
C THR A 262 -17.01 -12.20 2.51
N TYR A 263 -15.83 -11.72 2.10
CA TYR A 263 -15.75 -10.51 1.27
C TYR A 263 -16.49 -10.68 -0.05
N LYS A 264 -16.28 -11.83 -0.72
CA LYS A 264 -16.96 -12.11 -1.99
C LYS A 264 -18.48 -12.13 -1.80
N SER A 265 -18.98 -12.72 -0.72
CA SER A 265 -20.42 -12.72 -0.40
C SER A 265 -20.97 -11.30 -0.30
N GLY A 266 -20.28 -10.38 0.39
CA GLY A 266 -20.70 -8.98 0.45
C GLY A 266 -20.62 -8.26 -0.90
N TYR A 267 -19.57 -8.51 -1.69
CA TYR A 267 -19.46 -7.98 -3.04
C TYR A 267 -20.59 -8.48 -3.95
N ASP A 268 -20.90 -9.77 -3.93
CA ASP A 268 -21.96 -10.38 -4.73
C ASP A 268 -23.32 -9.79 -4.36
N LYS A 269 -23.61 -9.56 -3.07
CA LYS A 269 -24.82 -8.86 -2.64
C LYS A 269 -24.96 -7.45 -3.23
N ILE A 270 -23.86 -6.68 -3.29
CA ILE A 270 -23.87 -5.35 -3.95
C ILE A 270 -24.21 -5.49 -5.43
N MET A 271 -23.63 -6.48 -6.10
CA MET A 271 -23.87 -6.72 -7.52
C MET A 271 -25.32 -7.17 -7.76
N ASP A 272 -25.86 -8.06 -6.93
CA ASP A 272 -27.19 -8.65 -7.10
C ASP A 272 -28.32 -7.69 -6.69
N ALA A 273 -28.01 -6.63 -5.92
CA ALA A 273 -28.99 -5.60 -5.54
C ALA A 273 -29.53 -4.78 -6.73
N THR A 274 -28.81 -4.74 -7.85
CA THR A 274 -29.20 -4.01 -9.07
C THR A 274 -29.04 -4.92 -10.30
N PRO A 275 -30.06 -5.02 -11.19
CA PRO A 275 -29.93 -5.78 -12.43
C PRO A 275 -28.73 -5.30 -13.25
N GLU A 276 -28.02 -6.23 -13.91
CA GLU A 276 -26.76 -5.93 -14.61
C GLU A 276 -26.86 -4.78 -15.62
N ALA A 277 -27.98 -4.68 -16.33
CA ALA A 277 -28.24 -3.63 -17.32
C ALA A 277 -28.36 -2.22 -16.70
N ASP A 278 -28.70 -2.15 -15.41
CA ASP A 278 -28.93 -0.91 -14.66
C ASP A 278 -27.75 -0.56 -13.74
N ARG A 279 -26.70 -1.39 -13.72
CA ARG A 279 -25.48 -1.11 -12.94
C ARG A 279 -24.70 0.01 -13.62
N ASP A 280 -24.35 1.03 -12.84
CA ASP A 280 -23.86 2.32 -13.31
C ASP A 280 -22.74 2.87 -12.38
N THR A 281 -22.52 4.19 -12.44
CA THR A 281 -21.60 4.93 -11.55
C THR A 281 -21.97 4.78 -10.06
N SER A 282 -23.26 4.74 -9.71
CA SER A 282 -23.70 4.53 -8.33
C SER A 282 -23.27 3.15 -7.82
N THR A 283 -23.40 2.12 -8.65
CA THR A 283 -22.94 0.76 -8.32
C THR A 283 -21.40 0.71 -8.17
N LEU A 284 -20.66 1.40 -9.04
CA LEU A 284 -19.20 1.52 -8.89
C LEU A 284 -18.81 2.21 -7.57
N ASN A 285 -19.52 3.26 -7.19
CA ASN A 285 -19.29 3.97 -5.92
C ASN A 285 -19.55 3.08 -4.70
N LYS A 286 -20.61 2.25 -4.72
CA LYS A 286 -20.85 1.21 -3.69
C LYS A 286 -19.69 0.22 -3.59
N ILE A 287 -19.19 -0.27 -4.72
CA ILE A 287 -18.02 -1.16 -4.76
C ILE A 287 -16.78 -0.46 -4.18
N ASN A 288 -16.53 0.79 -4.56
CA ASN A 288 -15.38 1.54 -4.05
C ASN A 288 -15.50 1.75 -2.54
N ARG A 289 -16.67 2.18 -2.03
CA ARG A 289 -16.94 2.29 -0.59
C ARG A 289 -16.67 0.98 0.15
N TYR A 290 -17.21 -0.14 -0.35
CA TYR A 290 -16.99 -1.46 0.24
C TYR A 290 -15.51 -1.83 0.29
N ARG A 291 -14.75 -1.57 -0.80
CA ARG A 291 -13.30 -1.78 -0.82
C ARG A 291 -12.55 -0.89 0.17
N ARG A 292 -12.89 0.40 0.23
CA ARG A 292 -12.26 1.37 1.13
C ARG A 292 -12.39 0.99 2.59
N THR A 293 -13.45 0.30 2.96
CA THR A 293 -13.64 -0.17 4.34
C THR A 293 -13.02 -1.55 4.56
N MET A 294 -13.28 -2.52 3.68
CA MET A 294 -12.84 -3.90 3.88
C MET A 294 -11.33 -4.08 3.71
N ILE A 295 -10.67 -3.31 2.85
CA ILE A 295 -9.24 -3.48 2.63
C ILE A 295 -8.44 -3.13 3.89
N PRO A 296 -8.57 -1.91 4.47
CA PRO A 296 -7.82 -1.57 5.68
C PRO A 296 -8.20 -2.40 6.90
N GLN A 297 -9.49 -2.71 7.07
CA GLN A 297 -9.98 -3.38 8.29
C GLN A 297 -9.82 -4.91 8.27
N VAL A 298 -9.67 -5.51 7.09
CA VAL A 298 -9.65 -6.97 6.93
C VAL A 298 -8.48 -7.42 6.06
N MET A 299 -8.41 -6.94 4.82
CA MET A 299 -7.49 -7.51 3.83
C MET A 299 -6.03 -7.16 4.10
N ASP A 300 -5.75 -5.98 4.64
CA ASP A 300 -4.39 -5.59 5.02
C ASP A 300 -3.84 -6.47 6.14
N TYR A 301 -4.68 -6.90 7.07
CA TYR A 301 -4.31 -7.91 8.07
C TYR A 301 -4.15 -9.29 7.43
N ALA A 302 -5.16 -9.76 6.69
CA ALA A 302 -5.12 -11.08 6.06
C ALA A 302 -3.88 -11.28 5.17
N ALA A 303 -3.51 -10.25 4.43
CA ALA A 303 -2.41 -10.33 3.50
C ALA A 303 -1.03 -10.33 4.18
N ILE A 304 -0.88 -9.94 5.46
CA ILE A 304 0.41 -10.08 6.21
C ILE A 304 0.52 -11.44 6.87
N TRP A 305 -0.54 -12.23 7.01
CA TRP A 305 -0.48 -13.40 7.89
C TRP A 305 0.64 -14.41 7.56
N TRP A 306 0.94 -14.60 6.28
CA TRP A 306 2.06 -15.45 5.83
C TRP A 306 3.45 -14.98 6.32
N THR A 307 3.62 -13.69 6.68
CA THR A 307 4.87 -13.17 7.25
C THR A 307 5.09 -13.61 8.68
N PHE A 308 4.06 -14.14 9.35
CA PHE A 308 4.17 -14.78 10.65
C PHE A 308 4.71 -16.22 10.56
N ASN A 309 5.15 -16.69 9.38
CA ASN A 309 5.73 -18.01 9.28
C ASN A 309 7.19 -17.96 9.78
N SER A 310 7.43 -18.34 11.04
CA SER A 310 8.75 -18.28 11.68
C SER A 310 9.82 -19.12 10.98
N THR A 311 9.44 -20.11 10.17
CA THR A 311 10.39 -20.90 9.37
C THR A 311 10.88 -20.13 8.15
N LEU A 312 9.97 -19.41 7.48
CA LEU A 312 10.33 -18.54 6.35
C LEU A 312 10.95 -17.22 6.80
N PHE A 313 10.53 -16.75 7.97
CA PHE A 313 10.90 -15.50 8.60
C PHE A 313 11.39 -15.77 10.03
N PRO A 314 12.61 -16.31 10.19
CA PRO A 314 13.21 -16.48 11.51
C PRO A 314 13.33 -15.12 12.23
N THR A 315 13.72 -14.10 11.46
CA THR A 315 13.56 -12.69 11.84
C THR A 315 12.20 -12.19 11.40
N THR A 316 11.78 -11.03 11.89
CA THR A 316 10.51 -10.43 11.46
C THR A 316 10.55 -9.98 9.98
N ALA A 317 9.40 -9.63 9.41
CA ALA A 317 9.30 -9.20 8.02
C ALA A 317 8.44 -7.94 7.86
N TYR A 318 8.96 -6.99 7.10
CA TYR A 318 8.33 -5.73 6.75
C TYR A 318 8.03 -5.70 5.26
N GLY A 319 6.82 -5.31 4.88
CA GLY A 319 6.42 -5.20 3.49
C GLY A 319 5.58 -3.97 3.22
N GLU A 320 5.90 -3.26 2.15
CA GLU A 320 5.10 -2.13 1.66
C GLU A 320 4.05 -2.68 0.71
N ARG A 321 2.78 -2.55 1.07
CA ARG A 321 1.67 -3.02 0.24
C ARG A 321 1.14 -1.93 -0.65
N VAL A 322 1.24 -2.15 -1.95
CA VAL A 322 0.77 -1.16 -2.91
C VAL A 322 -0.65 -1.49 -3.34
N ARG A 323 -1.59 -0.71 -2.82
CA ARG A 323 -3.00 -0.77 -3.22
C ARG A 323 -3.67 0.59 -3.07
N TYR A 324 -4.53 0.91 -4.02
CA TYR A 324 -5.28 2.16 -4.02
C TYR A 324 -6.68 1.99 -3.44
N LEU A 325 -7.06 2.96 -2.61
CA LEU A 325 -8.42 3.18 -2.13
C LEU A 325 -8.97 4.40 -2.88
N TYR A 326 -9.98 4.21 -3.72
CA TYR A 326 -10.51 5.30 -4.55
C TYR A 326 -11.66 6.01 -3.85
N SER A 327 -11.69 7.33 -3.92
CA SER A 327 -12.90 8.13 -3.65
C SER A 327 -14.07 7.66 -4.50
N ASP A 328 -15.26 8.19 -4.23
CA ASP A 328 -16.34 8.09 -5.21
C ASP A 328 -15.97 8.86 -6.49
N VAL A 329 -16.66 8.58 -7.59
CA VAL A 329 -16.51 9.34 -8.84
C VAL A 329 -17.03 10.76 -8.61
N LEU A 330 -16.18 11.75 -8.89
CA LEU A 330 -16.41 13.17 -8.66
C LEU A 330 -16.68 13.83 -10.01
N GLY A 331 -17.95 14.10 -10.29
CA GLY A 331 -18.49 14.47 -11.61
C GLY A 331 -19.33 13.34 -12.20
N GLN A 332 -19.80 13.51 -13.43
CA GLN A 332 -20.58 12.50 -14.14
C GLN A 332 -19.75 11.93 -15.30
N PRO A 333 -19.28 10.67 -15.19
CA PRO A 333 -18.45 10.07 -16.22
C PRO A 333 -19.26 9.85 -17.50
N ILE A 334 -18.61 9.94 -18.66
CA ILE A 334 -19.28 9.76 -19.96
C ILE A 334 -18.85 8.48 -20.69
N ASP A 335 -19.75 7.94 -21.51
CA ASP A 335 -19.37 6.90 -22.48
C ASP A 335 -18.91 7.52 -23.80
N ARG A 336 -17.59 7.51 -24.04
CA ARG A 336 -16.96 8.00 -25.28
C ARG A 336 -17.44 7.31 -26.56
N GLN A 337 -18.06 6.14 -26.45
CA GLN A 337 -18.59 5.42 -27.61
C GLN A 337 -19.98 5.92 -28.02
N LYS A 338 -20.63 6.73 -27.19
CA LYS A 338 -21.94 7.33 -27.48
C LYS A 338 -21.78 8.70 -28.13
N THR A 339 -22.73 9.05 -28.98
CA THR A 339 -22.80 10.39 -29.57
C THR A 339 -23.03 11.41 -28.47
N PRO A 340 -22.28 12.52 -28.40
CA PRO A 340 -22.49 13.56 -27.40
C PRO A 340 -23.91 14.13 -27.43
N SER A 341 -24.69 13.75 -26.43
CA SER A 341 -26.09 14.12 -26.25
C SER A 341 -26.29 14.63 -24.83
N PHE A 342 -27.42 15.29 -24.60
CA PHE A 342 -27.92 15.55 -23.24
C PHE A 342 -28.95 14.48 -22.84
N ASP A 343 -29.12 13.43 -23.64
CA ASP A 343 -29.87 12.25 -23.20
C ASP A 343 -28.96 11.47 -22.23
N GLY A 344 -29.58 10.81 -21.23
CA GLY A 344 -28.82 10.12 -20.18
C GLY A 344 -27.84 9.07 -20.71
N SER A 345 -28.03 8.58 -21.94
CA SER A 345 -27.18 7.52 -22.52
C SER A 345 -25.70 7.91 -22.66
N TYR A 346 -25.39 9.21 -22.79
CA TYR A 346 -24.01 9.69 -22.86
C TYR A 346 -23.36 9.84 -21.47
N TYR A 347 -24.15 10.12 -20.43
CA TYR A 347 -23.70 10.44 -19.07
C TYR A 347 -23.87 9.30 -18.06
N ASP A 348 -24.51 8.20 -18.47
CA ASP A 348 -24.77 7.04 -17.62
C ASP A 348 -24.12 5.78 -18.22
N PRO A 349 -22.77 5.72 -18.24
CA PRO A 349 -22.07 4.51 -18.66
C PRO A 349 -22.41 3.35 -17.73
N THR A 350 -22.59 2.17 -18.31
CA THR A 350 -22.79 0.94 -17.52
C THR A 350 -21.55 0.62 -16.69
N LEU A 351 -21.72 -0.14 -15.60
CA LEU A 351 -20.63 -0.58 -14.75
C LEU A 351 -19.55 -1.35 -15.55
N ALA A 352 -19.97 -2.21 -16.48
CA ALA A 352 -19.05 -2.93 -17.35
C ALA A 352 -18.18 -1.96 -18.17
N ARG A 353 -18.80 -0.90 -18.71
CA ARG A 353 -18.09 0.16 -19.45
C ARG A 353 -17.12 0.93 -18.54
N LEU A 354 -17.55 1.27 -17.32
CA LEU A 354 -16.70 1.93 -16.34
C LEU A 354 -15.50 1.07 -15.91
N ILE A 355 -15.68 -0.25 -15.78
CA ILE A 355 -14.58 -1.18 -15.48
C ILE A 355 -13.58 -1.22 -16.65
N GLU A 356 -14.07 -1.32 -17.89
CA GLU A 356 -13.21 -1.28 -19.08
C GLU A 356 -12.40 0.03 -19.16
N MET A 357 -13.05 1.17 -18.90
CA MET A 357 -12.39 2.48 -18.84
C MET A 357 -11.33 2.53 -17.73
N ALA A 358 -11.64 2.01 -16.53
CA ALA A 358 -10.70 1.96 -15.41
C ALA A 358 -9.46 1.08 -15.71
N ASP A 359 -9.66 -0.04 -16.40
CA ASP A 359 -8.59 -0.94 -16.83
C ASP A 359 -7.71 -0.29 -17.91
N TYR A 360 -8.33 0.39 -18.89
CA TYR A 360 -7.61 1.17 -19.90
C TYR A 360 -6.75 2.28 -19.27
N LEU A 361 -7.27 2.93 -18.22
CA LEU A 361 -6.55 3.95 -17.46
C LEU A 361 -5.48 3.35 -16.55
N GLU A 362 -5.31 2.02 -16.50
CA GLU A 362 -4.42 1.29 -15.60
C GLU A 362 -4.51 1.81 -14.16
N ARG A 363 -5.72 2.08 -13.65
CA ARG A 363 -5.87 2.90 -12.44
C ARG A 363 -5.13 2.34 -11.22
N GLU A 364 -5.05 1.02 -11.11
CA GLU A 364 -4.44 0.32 -9.97
C GLU A 364 -2.91 0.27 -10.05
N ARG A 365 -2.33 0.67 -11.19
CA ARG A 365 -0.89 0.60 -11.39
C ARG A 365 -0.19 1.64 -10.53
N TYR A 366 0.76 1.18 -9.72
CA TYR A 366 1.67 2.10 -9.03
C TYR A 366 2.54 2.86 -10.00
N ARG A 367 2.52 4.19 -9.88
CA ARG A 367 3.26 5.12 -10.76
C ARG A 367 4.41 5.81 -10.05
N GLY A 368 4.75 5.38 -8.85
CA GLY A 368 5.68 6.10 -7.96
C GLY A 368 4.95 7.15 -7.14
N GLU A 369 5.71 7.89 -6.34
CA GLU A 369 5.17 8.95 -5.48
C GLU A 369 4.61 10.09 -6.33
N ILE A 370 3.37 10.53 -6.05
CA ILE A 370 2.81 11.71 -6.71
C ILE A 370 3.55 12.96 -6.22
N ALA A 371 4.08 13.73 -7.17
CA ALA A 371 4.79 14.96 -6.90
C ALA A 371 3.88 16.18 -6.98
N SER A 372 3.05 16.26 -8.01
CA SER A 372 2.16 17.40 -8.21
C SER A 372 1.02 17.04 -9.15
N VAL A 373 -0.05 17.83 -9.13
CA VAL A 373 -1.16 17.72 -10.08
C VAL A 373 -1.33 19.04 -10.80
N LYS A 374 -1.23 18.99 -12.13
CA LYS A 374 -1.51 20.12 -13.01
C LYS A 374 -2.99 20.12 -13.35
N ILE A 375 -3.67 21.21 -13.02
CA ILE A 375 -5.10 21.41 -13.26
C ILE A 375 -5.26 22.52 -14.30
N GLY A 376 -5.88 22.20 -15.43
CA GLY A 376 -6.35 23.18 -16.40
C GLY A 376 -7.71 23.69 -15.98
N TYR A 377 -7.89 25.01 -15.93
CA TYR A 377 -9.10 25.63 -15.41
C TYR A 377 -9.48 26.88 -16.17
N LYS A 378 -10.71 27.34 -15.99
CA LYS A 378 -11.15 28.68 -16.35
C LYS A 378 -11.90 29.29 -15.18
N LEU A 379 -11.60 30.54 -14.84
CA LEU A 379 -12.21 31.21 -13.69
C LEU A 379 -13.74 31.21 -13.84
N TYR A 380 -14.42 30.91 -12.73
CA TYR A 380 -15.89 30.87 -12.64
C TYR A 380 -16.56 29.79 -13.51
N GLU A 381 -15.83 28.73 -13.88
CA GLU A 381 -16.35 27.57 -14.60
C GLU A 381 -15.88 26.26 -13.93
N TRP A 382 -15.76 25.18 -14.69
CA TRP A 382 -15.27 23.88 -14.24
C TRP A 382 -13.76 23.69 -14.48
N ILE A 383 -13.26 22.57 -13.97
CA ILE A 383 -11.94 22.04 -14.30
C ILE A 383 -11.97 21.44 -15.70
N TRP A 384 -11.05 21.86 -16.54
CA TRP A 384 -10.97 21.46 -17.95
C TRP A 384 -10.06 20.27 -18.17
N SER A 385 -9.01 20.13 -17.36
CA SER A 385 -8.13 18.97 -17.41
C SER A 385 -7.41 18.72 -16.09
N ILE A 386 -7.00 17.48 -15.90
CA ILE A 386 -6.15 17.06 -14.79
C ILE A 386 -4.99 16.23 -15.33
N GLN A 387 -3.79 16.46 -14.80
CA GLN A 387 -2.58 15.71 -15.15
C GLN A 387 -1.69 15.54 -13.92
N PRO A 388 -1.64 14.33 -13.34
CA PRO A 388 -0.70 14.04 -12.25
C PRO A 388 0.73 13.99 -12.78
N THR A 389 1.68 14.24 -11.90
CA THR A 389 3.12 14.16 -12.14
C THR A 389 3.74 13.39 -10.98
N TYR A 390 4.58 12.41 -11.28
CA TYR A 390 5.18 11.51 -10.29
C TYR A 390 6.69 11.74 -10.19
N VAL A 391 7.29 11.36 -9.06
CA VAL A 391 8.74 11.28 -8.91
C VAL A 391 9.28 10.16 -9.81
N ASP A 392 10.35 10.44 -10.57
CA ASP A 392 11.03 9.40 -11.33
C ASP A 392 12.02 8.65 -10.42
N GLU A 393 11.67 7.41 -10.07
CA GLU A 393 12.51 6.55 -9.24
C GLU A 393 13.88 6.29 -9.87
N THR A 394 13.99 6.25 -11.20
CA THR A 394 15.29 6.03 -11.86
C THR A 394 16.21 7.24 -11.74
N GLN A 395 15.63 8.43 -11.58
CA GLN A 395 16.29 9.72 -11.60
C GLN A 395 15.58 10.67 -10.63
N PRO A 396 15.92 10.67 -9.33
CA PRO A 396 15.15 11.35 -8.28
C PRO A 396 14.89 12.84 -8.51
N ASP A 397 15.78 13.52 -9.25
CA ASP A 397 15.63 14.94 -9.59
C ASP A 397 14.69 15.17 -10.79
N LYS A 398 14.18 14.10 -11.40
CA LYS A 398 13.25 14.15 -12.52
C LYS A 398 11.85 13.76 -12.10
N LYS A 399 10.91 14.32 -12.84
CA LYS A 399 9.49 14.05 -12.71
C LYS A 399 8.98 13.36 -13.97
N ARG A 400 8.09 12.40 -13.81
CA ARG A 400 7.40 11.71 -14.90
C ARG A 400 5.97 12.21 -14.96
N VAL A 401 5.60 12.77 -16.11
CA VAL A 401 4.25 13.27 -16.34
C VAL A 401 3.30 12.10 -16.58
N GLY A 402 2.15 12.12 -15.90
CA GLY A 402 1.07 11.16 -16.08
C GLY A 402 0.18 11.47 -17.28
N LEU A 403 -0.87 10.66 -17.45
CA LEU A 403 -1.87 10.89 -18.49
C LEU A 403 -2.63 12.19 -18.19
N SER A 404 -2.69 13.09 -19.18
CA SER A 404 -3.62 14.23 -19.12
C SER A 404 -4.99 13.78 -19.56
N VAL A 405 -6.01 14.08 -18.76
CA VAL A 405 -7.41 13.79 -19.08
C VAL A 405 -8.21 15.09 -19.06
N GLY A 406 -9.17 15.23 -19.98
CA GLY A 406 -9.86 16.48 -20.28
C GLY A 406 -9.16 17.26 -21.40
N ASN A 407 -9.51 18.55 -21.55
CA ASN A 407 -8.90 19.42 -22.54
C ASN A 407 -7.59 20.03 -21.99
N PRO A 408 -6.44 19.65 -22.55
CA PRO A 408 -5.16 20.14 -22.08
C PRO A 408 -4.92 21.60 -22.46
N SER A 409 -5.81 22.29 -23.17
CA SER A 409 -5.73 23.68 -23.59
C SER A 409 -7.05 24.42 -23.30
N PRO A 410 -7.33 24.77 -22.03
CA PRO A 410 -8.59 25.40 -21.65
C PRO A 410 -8.79 26.75 -22.37
N PRO A 411 -9.99 27.06 -22.86
CA PRO A 411 -10.26 28.32 -23.54
C PRO A 411 -10.08 29.48 -22.58
N SER A 412 -9.22 30.45 -22.89
CA SER A 412 -9.03 31.65 -22.04
C SER A 412 -8.72 31.33 -20.56
N GLY A 413 -8.27 30.10 -20.28
CA GLY A 413 -8.04 29.56 -18.95
C GLY A 413 -6.57 29.58 -18.53
N GLY A 414 -6.32 29.19 -17.29
CA GLY A 414 -4.98 29.05 -16.72
C GLY A 414 -4.64 27.59 -16.44
N TYR A 415 -3.40 27.38 -15.98
CA TYR A 415 -3.04 26.16 -15.27
C TYR A 415 -2.53 26.51 -13.90
N VAL A 416 -2.84 25.63 -12.96
CA VAL A 416 -2.23 25.63 -11.64
C VAL A 416 -1.60 24.26 -11.41
N SER A 417 -0.44 24.25 -10.78
CA SER A 417 0.21 23.02 -10.35
C SER A 417 0.17 22.99 -8.83
N ILE A 418 -0.58 22.05 -8.27
CA ILE A 418 -0.60 21.82 -6.83
C ILE A 418 0.53 20.86 -6.48
N ASP A 419 1.44 21.27 -5.60
CA ASP A 419 2.53 20.42 -5.11
C ASP A 419 2.00 19.50 -3.98
N ILE A 420 2.22 18.20 -4.12
CA ILE A 420 1.75 17.17 -3.17
C ILE A 420 2.92 16.61 -2.36
N GLN A 421 4.18 16.86 -2.75
CA GLN A 421 5.36 16.29 -2.09
C GLN A 421 5.49 16.64 -0.60
N ARG A 422 4.82 17.71 -0.14
CA ARG A 422 4.82 18.08 1.29
C ARG A 422 4.01 17.14 2.18
N THR A 423 3.18 16.27 1.59
CA THR A 423 2.22 15.42 2.31
C THR A 423 2.64 13.96 2.46
N VAL A 424 3.85 13.59 2.00
CA VAL A 424 4.30 12.19 1.85
C VAL A 424 4.29 11.38 3.16
N TYR A 425 4.34 12.04 4.32
CA TYR A 425 4.45 11.40 5.64
C TYR A 425 3.22 11.58 6.52
N ARG A 426 2.15 12.16 5.98
CA ARG A 426 0.96 12.49 6.75
C ARG A 426 -0.27 12.06 5.96
N PRO A 427 -1.37 11.77 6.65
CA PRO A 427 -2.63 11.67 5.96
C PRO A 427 -2.87 12.97 5.20
N SER A 428 -3.25 12.83 3.94
CA SER A 428 -3.68 13.96 3.12
C SER A 428 -5.13 13.81 2.76
N GLY A 429 -5.80 14.95 2.72
CA GLY A 429 -7.20 15.05 2.35
C GLY A 429 -7.38 15.94 1.14
N VAL A 430 -8.57 15.84 0.55
CA VAL A 430 -8.96 16.65 -0.59
C VAL A 430 -10.42 17.08 -0.43
N LEU A 431 -10.65 18.39 -0.45
CA LEU A 431 -11.99 18.93 -0.61
C LEU A 431 -12.27 19.03 -2.11
N VAL A 432 -13.40 18.48 -2.53
CA VAL A 432 -13.84 18.54 -3.92
C VAL A 432 -15.25 19.08 -3.95
N VAL A 433 -15.49 20.02 -4.86
CA VAL A 433 -16.83 20.49 -5.20
C VAL A 433 -17.10 20.13 -6.65
N TRP A 434 -18.24 19.51 -6.90
CA TRP A 434 -18.64 19.06 -8.23
C TRP A 434 -20.15 19.05 -8.40
N ASP A 435 -20.58 19.09 -9.65
CA ASP A 435 -21.95 18.82 -10.06
C ASP A 435 -21.90 17.71 -11.13
N VAL A 436 -22.32 17.98 -12.35
CA VAL A 436 -21.95 17.17 -13.51
C VAL A 436 -20.44 17.25 -13.77
N PHE A 437 -19.80 18.38 -13.42
CA PHE A 437 -18.38 18.63 -13.63
C PHE A 437 -17.63 18.86 -12.32
N PRO A 438 -16.35 18.49 -12.27
CA PRO A 438 -15.45 18.97 -11.23
C PRO A 438 -15.32 20.49 -11.28
N GLN A 439 -15.53 21.17 -10.16
CA GLN A 439 -15.46 22.64 -10.08
C GLN A 439 -14.31 23.12 -9.19
N LEU A 440 -14.12 22.50 -8.03
CA LEU A 440 -13.13 22.89 -7.04
C LEU A 440 -12.31 21.68 -6.58
N ILE A 441 -11.00 21.89 -6.39
CA ILE A 441 -10.12 20.94 -5.72
C ILE A 441 -9.23 21.73 -4.75
N GLU A 442 -9.26 21.38 -3.48
CA GLU A 442 -8.33 21.86 -2.46
C GLU A 442 -7.63 20.68 -1.80
N ILE A 443 -6.31 20.75 -1.64
CA ILE A 443 -5.52 19.68 -1.02
C ILE A 443 -5.09 20.12 0.38
N TYR A 444 -5.36 19.26 1.36
CA TYR A 444 -5.09 19.48 2.77
C TYR A 444 -3.98 18.55 3.25
N ASP A 445 -3.10 19.08 4.09
CA ASP A 445 -2.30 18.28 5.01
C ASP A 445 -2.91 18.33 6.42
N ASN A 446 -2.68 17.29 7.23
CA ASN A 446 -3.24 17.16 8.59
C ASN A 446 -2.86 18.30 9.58
N THR A 447 -2.03 19.28 9.19
CA THR A 447 -1.58 20.37 10.09
C THR A 447 -2.30 21.69 9.90
N THR A 448 -3.54 21.67 9.39
CA THR A 448 -4.33 22.86 8.99
C THR A 448 -3.65 23.74 7.94
N HIS A 449 -2.52 23.29 7.38
CA HIS A 449 -1.79 24.02 6.36
C HIS A 449 -2.30 23.58 4.98
N ARG A 450 -2.81 24.55 4.23
CA ARG A 450 -3.19 24.37 2.83
C ARG A 450 -1.90 24.14 2.04
N ALA A 451 -1.67 22.89 1.62
CA ALA A 451 -0.52 22.52 0.77
C ALA A 451 -0.60 23.23 -0.60
N GLY A 452 -1.83 23.49 -1.04
CA GLY A 452 -2.15 24.40 -2.13
C GLY A 452 -3.66 24.50 -2.26
N GLU A 453 -4.14 25.71 -2.54
CA GLU A 453 -5.55 25.98 -2.76
C GLU A 453 -5.73 26.44 -4.19
N VAL A 454 -6.75 25.89 -4.81
CA VAL A 454 -7.18 26.31 -6.12
C VAL A 454 -8.64 26.70 -5.99
N ASN A 455 -8.87 27.93 -5.54
CA ASN A 455 -10.21 28.47 -5.41
C ASN A 455 -10.76 28.88 -6.76
N PHE A 456 -11.64 28.05 -7.27
CA PHE A 456 -12.61 28.44 -8.26
C PHE A 456 -13.96 28.44 -7.55
N MET A 457 -14.37 29.59 -7.02
CA MET A 457 -15.79 29.77 -6.80
C MET A 457 -16.40 29.83 -8.20
N ALA A 458 -16.85 28.69 -8.72
CA ALA A 458 -17.80 28.69 -9.81
C ALA A 458 -18.94 29.58 -9.34
N VAL A 459 -19.23 30.65 -10.09
CA VAL A 459 -20.47 31.37 -9.85
C VAL A 459 -21.55 30.35 -10.17
N PRO A 460 -22.40 29.96 -9.21
CA PRO A 460 -23.47 29.02 -9.48
C PRO A 460 -24.21 29.48 -10.72
N CYS A 461 -24.63 28.54 -11.59
CA CYS A 461 -25.34 28.85 -12.84
C CYS A 461 -26.53 29.82 -12.68
N PHE A 462 -27.00 30.04 -11.45
CA PHE A 462 -28.01 31.03 -11.05
C PHE A 462 -27.71 32.48 -11.48
N ASP A 463 -26.45 32.93 -11.54
CA ASP A 463 -26.14 34.34 -11.88
C ASP A 463 -25.81 34.57 -13.38
N ARG A 464 -25.93 33.53 -14.22
CA ARG A 464 -25.73 33.65 -15.69
C ARG A 464 -26.99 33.24 -16.49
N PRO A 465 -28.13 33.91 -16.29
CA PRO A 465 -29.34 33.64 -17.06
C PRO A 465 -29.09 33.92 -18.55
N GLY A 466 -29.05 32.85 -19.36
CA GLY A 466 -28.82 32.95 -20.81
C GLY A 466 -27.84 31.90 -21.36
N GLN A 467 -27.03 31.26 -20.51
CA GLN A 467 -26.24 30.12 -20.96
C GLN A 467 -27.15 28.89 -21.11
N THR A 468 -27.26 28.38 -22.33
CA THR A 468 -28.08 27.20 -22.68
C THR A 468 -27.74 25.99 -21.81
N TYR A 469 -26.46 25.83 -21.42
CA TYR A 469 -26.01 24.79 -20.50
C TYR A 469 -26.69 24.91 -19.12
N CYS A 470 -26.61 26.09 -18.49
CA CYS A 470 -27.24 26.34 -17.19
C CYS A 470 -28.75 26.07 -17.24
N ASN A 471 -29.44 26.55 -18.28
CA ASN A 471 -30.89 26.37 -18.39
C ASN A 471 -31.35 24.96 -18.79
N THR A 472 -30.49 24.13 -19.41
CA THR A 472 -30.89 22.78 -19.83
C THR A 472 -30.56 21.75 -18.76
N TYR A 473 -29.44 21.91 -18.05
CA TYR A 473 -28.96 20.92 -17.09
C TYR A 473 -29.33 21.27 -15.63
N TYR A 474 -29.20 22.53 -15.21
CA TYR A 474 -29.54 22.91 -13.83
C TYR A 474 -31.04 23.06 -13.58
N ASN A 475 -31.83 23.40 -14.61
CA ASN A 475 -33.30 23.40 -14.46
C ASN A 475 -33.89 22.01 -14.18
N ASN A 476 -33.10 20.94 -14.36
CA ASN A 476 -33.46 19.56 -14.03
C ASN A 476 -32.77 19.00 -12.76
N GLY A 477 -32.16 19.85 -11.92
CA GLY A 477 -31.75 19.44 -10.56
C GLY A 477 -30.27 19.16 -10.34
N GLY A 478 -29.35 19.79 -11.10
CA GLY A 478 -27.92 19.75 -10.79
C GLY A 478 -27.63 20.34 -9.40
N GLN A 479 -27.48 19.49 -8.39
CA GLN A 479 -27.08 19.91 -7.04
C GLN A 479 -25.57 20.01 -6.98
N LEU A 480 -25.08 21.13 -6.45
CA LEU A 480 -23.66 21.29 -6.14
C LEU A 480 -23.34 20.39 -4.95
N ASN A 481 -22.48 19.40 -5.18
CA ASN A 481 -22.00 18.49 -4.16
C ASN A 481 -20.64 18.96 -3.67
N SER A 482 -20.41 18.86 -2.37
CA SER A 482 -19.12 19.12 -1.75
C SER A 482 -18.79 17.98 -0.80
N VAL A 483 -17.56 17.50 -0.84
CA VAL A 483 -17.10 16.43 0.03
C VAL A 483 -15.63 16.59 0.34
N TYR A 484 -15.29 16.36 1.60
CA TYR A 484 -13.92 16.22 2.03
C TYR A 484 -13.58 14.72 2.09
N TRP A 485 -12.65 14.29 1.23
CA TRP A 485 -12.11 12.93 1.25
C TRP A 485 -10.79 12.92 1.99
N GLN A 486 -10.72 12.12 3.04
CA GLN A 486 -9.49 11.73 3.72
C GLN A 486 -9.59 10.26 4.09
N MET A 487 -8.44 9.59 4.14
CA MET A 487 -8.34 8.20 4.55
C MET A 487 -7.24 8.09 5.60
N ASP A 488 -7.59 7.59 6.78
CA ASP A 488 -6.63 7.38 7.86
C ASP A 488 -5.50 6.47 7.38
N SER A 489 -4.27 6.83 7.71
CA SER A 489 -3.04 6.15 7.33
C SER A 489 -2.79 6.04 5.84
N HIS A 490 -3.42 6.91 5.06
CA HIS A 490 -3.19 7.01 3.63
C HIS A 490 -2.91 8.44 3.21
N LYS A 491 -2.12 8.55 2.15
CA LYS A 491 -1.84 9.79 1.44
C LYS A 491 -2.44 9.72 0.04
N ILE A 492 -2.67 10.87 -0.58
CA ILE A 492 -3.00 10.96 -2.01
C ILE A 492 -1.87 10.33 -2.80
N GLY A 493 -2.18 9.26 -3.54
CA GLY A 493 -1.23 8.55 -4.39
C GLY A 493 -1.50 8.71 -5.88
N ASP A 494 -2.72 9.09 -6.28
CA ASP A 494 -3.04 9.48 -7.65
C ASP A 494 -4.29 10.38 -7.72
N MET A 495 -4.44 11.13 -8.83
CA MET A 495 -5.68 11.82 -9.21
C MET A 495 -5.96 11.54 -10.69
N ILE A 496 -7.02 10.77 -10.96
CA ILE A 496 -7.26 10.16 -12.26
C ILE A 496 -8.56 10.71 -12.83
N GLY A 497 -8.46 11.42 -13.96
CA GLY A 497 -9.63 11.79 -14.75
C GLY A 497 -10.19 10.60 -15.53
N TRP A 498 -11.52 10.56 -15.71
CA TRP A 498 -12.20 9.49 -16.43
C TRP A 498 -12.17 9.70 -17.95
N SER A 499 -12.58 10.88 -18.40
CA SER A 499 -12.82 11.15 -19.80
C SER A 499 -12.70 12.64 -20.16
N GLU A 500 -13.08 12.93 -21.40
CA GLU A 500 -13.12 14.27 -21.98
C GLU A 500 -14.52 14.48 -22.55
N ASN A 501 -15.33 15.32 -21.90
CA ASN A 501 -16.68 15.63 -22.30
C ASN A 501 -16.70 16.66 -23.44
N LYS A 502 -17.12 16.22 -24.63
CA LYS A 502 -17.21 17.05 -25.85
C LYS A 502 -18.52 17.83 -26.01
N LYS A 503 -19.51 17.61 -25.14
CA LYS A 503 -20.84 18.18 -25.31
C LYS A 503 -20.92 19.65 -24.88
N ILE A 504 -19.97 20.10 -24.07
CA ILE A 504 -20.12 21.29 -23.24
C ILE A 504 -19.31 22.49 -23.72
N GLY A 505 -18.50 22.31 -24.76
CA GLY A 505 -17.84 23.43 -25.40
C GLY A 505 -18.83 24.42 -25.98
N VAL A 506 -18.89 25.60 -25.35
CA VAL A 506 -19.00 26.84 -26.13
C VAL A 506 -17.88 26.75 -27.18
N ASP A 507 -18.23 26.79 -28.45
CA ASP A 507 -17.31 26.65 -29.59
C ASP A 507 -16.67 25.26 -29.82
N GLY A 508 -17.33 24.17 -29.41
CA GLY A 508 -16.90 22.80 -29.76
C GLY A 508 -15.71 22.26 -28.95
N GLN A 509 -15.40 22.91 -27.84
CA GLN A 509 -14.38 22.48 -26.89
C GLN A 509 -14.87 21.39 -25.96
N SER A 510 -13.94 20.79 -25.23
CA SER A 510 -14.21 19.69 -24.31
C SER A 510 -13.70 19.98 -22.91
N ALA A 511 -14.24 19.31 -21.90
CA ALA A 511 -13.84 19.48 -20.50
C ALA A 511 -13.59 18.13 -19.81
N LEU A 512 -13.03 18.15 -18.60
CA LEU A 512 -12.94 16.95 -17.77
C LEU A 512 -14.35 16.58 -17.30
N ASP A 513 -14.79 15.36 -17.53
CA ASP A 513 -16.14 14.91 -17.15
C ASP A 513 -16.25 14.56 -15.66
N ALA A 514 -15.30 13.78 -15.16
CA ALA A 514 -15.23 13.31 -13.80
C ALA A 514 -13.80 12.90 -13.47
N PHE A 515 -13.50 12.78 -12.18
CA PHE A 515 -12.24 12.22 -11.71
C PHE A 515 -12.43 11.44 -10.41
N GLN A 516 -11.39 10.73 -10.00
CA GLN A 516 -11.28 10.12 -8.67
C GLN A 516 -9.94 10.47 -8.05
N VAL A 517 -9.93 10.46 -6.72
CA VAL A 517 -8.69 10.56 -5.94
C VAL A 517 -8.38 9.17 -5.40
N ALA A 518 -7.14 8.73 -5.63
CA ALA A 518 -6.66 7.43 -5.20
C ALA A 518 -5.74 7.62 -4.00
N PHE A 519 -6.07 6.96 -2.90
CA PHE A 519 -5.29 6.99 -1.66
C PHE A 519 -4.44 5.73 -1.54
N VAL A 520 -3.15 5.90 -1.22
CA VAL A 520 -2.16 4.83 -1.02
C VAL A 520 -1.66 4.90 0.42
N PRO A 521 -1.21 3.79 1.05
CA PRO A 521 -0.72 3.86 2.41
C PRO A 521 0.45 4.83 2.55
N MET A 522 0.54 5.48 3.71
CA MET A 522 1.67 6.36 4.01
C MET A 522 3.01 5.62 4.05
N ASP A 523 2.98 4.32 4.36
CA ASP A 523 4.15 3.44 4.40
C ASP A 523 4.54 2.86 3.04
N VAL A 524 3.89 3.28 1.95
CA VAL A 524 4.37 3.01 0.58
C VAL A 524 5.30 4.13 0.14
N TYR A 525 6.53 3.76 -0.19
CA TYR A 525 7.55 4.67 -0.68
C TYR A 525 7.93 4.33 -2.12
N SER A 526 8.39 5.32 -2.88
CA SER A 526 8.86 5.10 -4.25
C SER A 526 10.23 4.38 -4.30
N ASN A 527 11.03 4.44 -3.24
CA ASN A 527 12.26 3.66 -3.17
C ASN A 527 11.98 2.21 -2.71
N ASN A 528 12.69 1.24 -3.29
CA ASN A 528 12.69 -0.13 -2.79
C ASN A 528 13.83 -0.31 -1.79
N LEU A 529 13.73 0.36 -0.63
CA LEU A 529 14.74 0.30 0.43
C LEU A 529 14.66 -1.02 1.20
N ILE A 530 15.77 -1.77 1.17
CA ILE A 530 15.96 -3.03 1.90
C ILE A 530 16.53 -2.73 3.29
N LEU A 531 15.81 -3.20 4.32
CA LEU A 531 16.09 -2.94 5.73
C LEU A 531 17.19 -3.85 6.29
N ARG A 532 17.78 -3.41 7.41
CA ARG A 532 18.95 -4.05 8.00
C ARG A 532 18.64 -5.35 8.74
N ASN A 533 17.70 -5.36 9.68
CA ASN A 533 17.50 -6.49 10.59
C ASN A 533 16.21 -7.28 10.33
N VAL A 534 15.45 -6.87 9.32
CA VAL A 534 14.10 -7.35 9.06
C VAL A 534 14.02 -7.81 7.61
N ALA A 535 13.37 -8.95 7.37
CA ALA A 535 13.11 -9.39 6.01
C ALA A 535 12.27 -8.34 5.27
N THR A 536 12.73 -7.88 4.11
CA THR A 536 12.02 -6.83 3.36
C THR A 536 11.25 -7.44 2.20
N VAL A 537 9.94 -7.19 2.15
CA VAL A 537 9.03 -7.61 1.08
C VAL A 537 8.76 -6.41 0.18
N ILE A 538 9.14 -6.53 -1.10
CA ILE A 538 8.89 -5.53 -2.14
C ILE A 538 7.82 -6.04 -3.08
N ASP A 539 6.71 -5.31 -3.19
CA ASP A 539 5.60 -5.61 -4.09
C ASP A 539 6.04 -5.53 -5.56
N ALA A 540 5.63 -6.49 -6.39
CA ALA A 540 6.05 -6.57 -7.79
C ALA A 540 5.61 -5.35 -8.61
N GLN A 541 4.53 -4.70 -8.17
CA GLN A 541 4.01 -3.48 -8.76
C GLN A 541 4.97 -2.29 -8.69
N LYS A 542 5.91 -2.30 -7.73
CA LYS A 542 6.97 -1.28 -7.61
C LYS A 542 8.07 -1.44 -8.67
N SER A 543 7.83 -2.24 -9.71
CA SER A 543 8.70 -2.29 -10.88
C SER A 543 8.67 -0.95 -11.63
N MET A 544 9.84 -0.41 -11.93
CA MET A 544 9.95 0.90 -12.60
C MET A 544 9.63 0.81 -14.10
N LYS A 545 10.00 -0.33 -14.70
CA LYS A 545 9.79 -0.64 -16.12
C LYS A 545 9.43 -2.10 -16.22
N TYR A 546 8.61 -2.40 -17.21
CA TYR A 546 8.32 -3.77 -17.59
C TYR A 546 8.16 -3.87 -19.10
N LYS A 547 8.32 -5.10 -19.61
CA LYS A 547 8.08 -5.45 -21.00
C LYS A 547 7.32 -6.77 -21.01
N ASN A 548 6.31 -6.88 -21.87
CA ASN A 548 5.48 -8.08 -21.99
C ASN A 548 5.02 -8.58 -20.60
N ALA A 549 4.45 -7.67 -19.82
CA ALA A 549 3.94 -7.94 -18.50
C ALA A 549 2.61 -7.20 -18.30
N LEU A 550 1.76 -7.74 -17.43
CA LEU A 550 0.43 -7.20 -17.16
C LEU A 550 0.16 -7.25 -15.65
N LEU A 551 -0.36 -6.15 -15.11
CA LEU A 551 -0.85 -6.10 -13.74
C LEU A 551 -2.19 -6.84 -13.63
N PHE A 552 -2.29 -7.76 -12.69
CA PHE A 552 -3.54 -8.41 -12.30
C PHE A 552 -3.98 -7.85 -10.96
N LYS A 553 -5.00 -6.98 -11.01
CA LYS A 553 -5.67 -6.44 -9.83
C LYS A 553 -6.27 -7.58 -9.00
N ASP A 554 -6.19 -7.42 -7.68
CA ASP A 554 -6.76 -8.32 -6.66
C ASP A 554 -6.50 -9.81 -6.90
N PHE A 555 -5.34 -10.13 -7.46
CA PHE A 555 -5.01 -11.48 -7.91
C PHE A 555 -5.15 -12.53 -6.80
N VAL A 556 -4.70 -12.21 -5.59
CA VAL A 556 -4.80 -13.13 -4.43
C VAL A 556 -6.08 -12.87 -3.65
N MET A 557 -6.31 -11.60 -3.33
CA MET A 557 -7.45 -11.06 -2.59
C MET A 557 -7.54 -9.55 -2.85
N PRO A 558 -8.62 -8.86 -2.46
CA PRO A 558 -8.73 -7.41 -2.62
C PRO A 558 -7.55 -6.67 -2.01
N GLY A 559 -6.92 -5.79 -2.79
CA GLY A 559 -5.74 -5.03 -2.38
C GLY A 559 -4.41 -5.80 -2.47
N VAL A 560 -4.41 -7.04 -2.98
CA VAL A 560 -3.19 -7.82 -3.21
C VAL A 560 -3.08 -8.17 -4.68
N HIS A 561 -2.30 -7.39 -5.42
CA HIS A 561 -2.13 -7.55 -6.86
C HIS A 561 -0.93 -8.45 -7.17
N ALA A 562 -0.83 -8.89 -8.42
CA ALA A 562 0.34 -9.58 -8.94
C ALA A 562 0.66 -9.07 -10.34
N VAL A 563 1.91 -9.17 -10.77
CA VAL A 563 2.31 -8.83 -12.13
C VAL A 563 2.64 -10.11 -12.87
N THR A 564 1.87 -10.42 -13.92
CA THR A 564 2.18 -11.53 -14.81
C THR A 564 3.27 -11.12 -15.78
N VAL A 565 4.40 -11.82 -15.77
CA VAL A 565 5.51 -11.65 -16.70
C VAL A 565 5.45 -12.78 -17.72
N PHE A 566 5.13 -12.45 -18.97
CA PHE A 566 5.02 -13.42 -20.06
C PHE A 566 6.40 -13.79 -20.63
N ASP A 567 6.46 -14.78 -21.51
CA ASP A 567 7.72 -15.25 -22.13
C ASP A 567 8.55 -14.09 -22.67
N LYS A 568 9.85 -14.06 -22.33
CA LYS A 568 10.81 -13.00 -22.70
C LYS A 568 10.44 -11.60 -22.19
N GLY A 569 9.42 -11.50 -21.34
CA GLY A 569 9.08 -10.31 -20.60
C GLY A 569 10.01 -10.11 -19.41
N TYR A 570 9.99 -8.91 -18.86
CA TYR A 570 10.75 -8.60 -17.66
C TYR A 570 10.10 -7.53 -16.80
N LEU A 571 10.49 -7.51 -15.52
CA LEU A 571 10.28 -6.40 -14.58
C LEU A 571 11.64 -5.86 -14.14
N SER A 572 11.81 -4.55 -14.09
CA SER A 572 13.04 -3.92 -13.60
C SER A 572 12.83 -3.21 -12.27
N PHE A 573 13.75 -3.39 -11.33
CA PHE A 573 13.75 -2.77 -10.02
C PHE A 573 15.09 -2.11 -9.74
N ILE A 574 15.08 -1.01 -8.97
CA ILE A 574 16.26 -0.52 -8.26
C ILE A 574 16.03 -0.79 -6.78
N PHE A 575 16.95 -1.54 -6.16
CA PHE A 575 16.93 -1.79 -4.72
C PHE A 575 17.96 -0.90 -4.02
N ASP A 576 17.53 -0.15 -3.01
CA ASP A 576 18.46 0.56 -2.14
C ASP A 576 18.71 -0.28 -0.90
N SER A 577 19.85 -0.07 -0.23
CA SER A 577 20.16 -0.75 1.02
C SER A 577 20.35 0.28 2.12
N ASP A 578 19.70 0.03 3.26
CA ASP A 578 19.85 0.82 4.48
C ASP A 578 21.25 0.70 5.11
N TYR A 579 22.05 -0.25 4.64
CA TYR A 579 23.40 -0.44 5.14
C TYR A 579 24.36 0.63 4.62
N LYS A 580 25.37 1.00 5.42
CA LYS A 580 26.52 1.80 4.94
C LYS A 580 27.62 0.95 4.30
N ALA A 581 27.55 -0.36 4.47
CA ALA A 581 28.50 -1.34 3.95
C ALA A 581 27.76 -2.38 3.11
N ASN A 582 28.47 -3.09 2.26
CA ASN A 582 27.86 -4.15 1.46
C ASN A 582 27.35 -5.27 2.36
N LYS A 583 26.04 -5.53 2.34
CA LYS A 583 25.42 -6.67 3.03
C LYS A 583 24.92 -7.68 2.01
N LYS A 584 24.93 -8.94 2.43
CA LYS A 584 24.38 -10.05 1.67
C LYS A 584 22.97 -10.36 2.13
N PHE A 585 22.10 -10.67 1.18
CA PHE A 585 20.72 -11.05 1.44
C PHE A 585 20.40 -12.35 0.73
N THR A 586 19.63 -13.21 1.38
CA THR A 586 18.92 -14.29 0.68
C THR A 586 17.73 -13.67 -0.04
N ILE A 587 17.55 -14.01 -1.31
CA ILE A 587 16.39 -13.60 -2.08
C ILE A 587 15.46 -14.80 -2.28
N PHE A 588 14.16 -14.58 -2.13
CA PHE A 588 13.13 -15.51 -2.62
C PHE A 588 11.96 -14.73 -3.20
N LEU A 589 11.14 -15.41 -4.00
CA LEU A 589 10.00 -14.82 -4.68
C LEU A 589 8.72 -15.38 -4.09
N ARG A 590 7.70 -14.53 -3.93
CA ARG A 590 6.33 -14.99 -3.77
C ARG A 590 5.64 -14.95 -5.12
N VAL A 591 5.28 -16.12 -5.62
CA VAL A 591 4.78 -16.31 -6.98
C VAL A 591 3.54 -17.17 -7.01
N HIS A 592 2.82 -17.04 -8.12
CA HIS A 592 1.67 -17.84 -8.47
C HIS A 592 1.85 -18.33 -9.92
N SER A 593 1.28 -19.49 -10.20
CA SER A 593 1.27 -20.07 -11.54
C SER A 593 0.00 -20.87 -11.75
N ASN A 594 -0.88 -20.37 -12.61
CA ASN A 594 -2.02 -21.15 -13.12
C ASN A 594 -1.65 -21.96 -14.39
N GLN A 595 -0.35 -22.10 -14.67
CA GLN A 595 0.13 -22.75 -15.87
C GLN A 595 0.31 -24.26 -15.64
N PRO A 596 -0.01 -25.10 -16.64
CA PRO A 596 0.13 -26.56 -16.53
C PRO A 596 1.59 -27.02 -16.55
N ASN A 597 2.52 -26.15 -16.96
CA ASN A 597 3.94 -26.45 -17.07
C ASN A 597 4.73 -25.52 -16.16
N GLU A 598 5.94 -25.95 -15.78
CA GLU A 598 6.87 -25.13 -15.01
C GLU A 598 7.27 -23.85 -15.77
N GLY A 599 7.40 -22.76 -15.03
CA GLY A 599 7.93 -21.48 -15.51
C GLY A 599 9.29 -21.19 -14.86
N LYS A 600 10.10 -20.34 -15.50
CA LYS A 600 11.36 -19.87 -14.90
C LYS A 600 11.43 -18.35 -14.91
N LEU A 601 11.79 -17.78 -13.76
CA LEU A 601 12.15 -16.37 -13.64
C LEU A 601 13.64 -16.27 -13.37
N SER A 602 14.38 -15.47 -14.13
CA SER A 602 15.81 -15.27 -13.93
C SER A 602 16.09 -13.85 -13.46
N LEU A 603 16.87 -13.72 -12.39
CA LEU A 603 17.41 -12.45 -11.90
C LEU A 603 18.65 -12.10 -12.73
N LYS A 604 18.71 -10.89 -13.29
CA LYS A 604 19.79 -10.42 -14.18
C LYS A 604 20.20 -8.98 -13.88
N ARG A 605 21.39 -8.56 -14.37
CA ARG A 605 21.84 -7.15 -14.38
C ARG A 605 21.34 -6.34 -15.58
N GLY A 606 20.87 -7.02 -16.62
CA GLY A 606 20.27 -6.42 -17.81
C GLY A 606 19.09 -7.25 -18.31
N PRO A 607 18.22 -6.67 -19.16
CA PRO A 607 17.02 -7.34 -19.64
C PRO A 607 17.31 -8.31 -20.80
N ASP A 608 18.50 -8.28 -21.39
CA ASP A 608 18.77 -9.02 -22.62
C ASP A 608 18.89 -10.52 -22.35
N ALA A 609 18.47 -11.32 -23.34
CA ALA A 609 18.58 -12.77 -23.25
C ALA A 609 20.05 -13.21 -23.05
N LYS A 610 21.01 -12.44 -23.60
CA LYS A 610 22.46 -12.67 -23.49
C LYS A 610 23.03 -12.30 -22.13
N ASP A 611 22.34 -11.48 -21.33
CA ASP A 611 22.80 -11.16 -19.99
C ASP A 611 22.76 -12.42 -19.12
N PRO A 612 23.86 -12.77 -18.42
CA PRO A 612 23.91 -13.97 -17.60
C PRO A 612 22.92 -13.86 -16.44
N ALA A 613 22.23 -14.97 -16.15
CA ALA A 613 21.40 -15.08 -14.96
C ALA A 613 22.29 -15.11 -13.71
N LEU A 614 22.00 -14.23 -12.75
CA LEU A 614 22.59 -14.25 -11.42
C LEU A 614 21.96 -15.36 -10.57
N ALA A 615 20.65 -15.55 -10.74
CA ALA A 615 19.87 -16.62 -10.12
C ALA A 615 18.71 -16.99 -11.05
N THR A 616 18.24 -18.23 -10.96
CA THR A 616 17.01 -18.70 -11.62
C THR A 616 16.10 -19.33 -10.59
N PHE A 617 14.81 -19.03 -10.70
CA PHE A 617 13.75 -19.51 -9.83
C PHE A 617 12.84 -20.39 -10.68
N THR A 618 12.84 -21.70 -10.42
CA THR A 618 11.91 -22.63 -11.06
C THR A 618 10.59 -22.65 -10.30
N ILE A 619 9.52 -22.34 -11.03
CA ILE A 619 8.17 -22.15 -10.48
C ILE A 619 7.33 -23.34 -10.93
N LYS A 620 6.77 -24.05 -9.95
CA LYS A 620 5.99 -25.26 -10.21
C LYS A 620 4.68 -24.94 -10.93
N ALA A 621 4.18 -25.91 -11.67
CA ALA A 621 2.87 -25.82 -12.32
C ALA A 621 1.72 -25.74 -11.31
N ASN A 622 0.67 -25.00 -11.64
CA ASN A 622 -0.61 -24.95 -10.91
C ASN A 622 -0.49 -24.64 -9.40
N VAL A 623 0.41 -23.74 -9.01
CA VAL A 623 0.55 -23.33 -7.61
C VAL A 623 -0.11 -21.97 -7.37
N ARG A 624 -1.03 -21.94 -6.40
CA ARG A 624 -1.87 -20.78 -6.05
C ARG A 624 -1.28 -19.84 -4.99
N ASP A 625 -0.14 -20.19 -4.40
CA ASP A 625 0.70 -19.33 -3.56
C ASP A 625 1.98 -20.11 -3.24
N GLN A 626 3.14 -19.64 -3.72
CA GLN A 626 4.41 -20.31 -3.48
C GLN A 626 5.49 -19.31 -3.10
N SER A 627 6.16 -19.57 -1.98
CA SER A 627 7.50 -19.02 -1.73
C SER A 627 8.53 -19.86 -2.48
N VAL A 628 9.16 -19.28 -3.49
CA VAL A 628 10.15 -19.94 -4.36
C VAL A 628 11.52 -19.37 -4.09
N PHE A 629 12.40 -20.23 -3.59
CA PHE A 629 13.83 -19.97 -3.47
C PHE A 629 14.53 -20.23 -4.82
N PRO A 630 15.68 -19.59 -5.08
CA PRO A 630 16.42 -19.83 -6.31
C PRO A 630 16.96 -21.26 -6.35
N ASP A 631 17.03 -21.85 -7.56
CA ASP A 631 17.48 -23.22 -7.79
C ASP A 631 18.91 -23.46 -7.29
N THR A 632 19.72 -22.41 -7.27
CA THR A 632 21.03 -22.36 -6.65
C THR A 632 21.03 -21.26 -5.60
N ALA A 633 21.53 -21.55 -4.40
CA ALA A 633 21.64 -20.56 -3.34
C ALA A 633 22.39 -19.32 -3.85
N TYR A 634 21.66 -18.20 -3.98
CA TYR A 634 22.19 -16.94 -4.44
C TYR A 634 22.04 -15.89 -3.36
N GLU A 635 23.16 -15.25 -3.03
CA GLU A 635 23.21 -14.12 -2.11
C GLU A 635 23.41 -12.84 -2.91
N ILE A 636 22.42 -11.96 -2.87
CA ILE A 636 22.52 -10.65 -3.50
C ILE A 636 23.31 -9.72 -2.59
N GLN A 637 24.31 -9.03 -3.16
CA GLN A 637 25.06 -7.98 -2.48
C GLN A 637 24.61 -6.63 -3.01
N LEU A 638 24.04 -5.80 -2.13
CA LEU A 638 23.59 -4.44 -2.47
C LEU A 638 24.65 -3.41 -2.08
N GLN A 639 24.89 -2.44 -2.96
CA GLN A 639 25.84 -1.35 -2.74
C GLN A 639 25.08 -0.05 -2.42
N PRO A 640 25.30 0.58 -1.25
CA PRO A 640 24.49 1.73 -0.83
C PRO A 640 24.64 2.92 -1.78
N GLY A 641 23.51 3.53 -2.18
CA GLY A 641 23.48 4.75 -3.02
C GLY A 641 24.01 4.58 -4.45
N GLU A 642 24.26 3.35 -4.91
CA GLU A 642 24.76 3.09 -6.26
C GLU A 642 23.64 2.74 -7.24
N THR A 643 23.67 3.34 -8.44
CA THR A 643 22.80 2.98 -9.58
C THR A 643 23.01 1.54 -10.06
N ASN A 644 24.10 0.90 -9.63
CA ASN A 644 24.41 -0.49 -9.92
C ASN A 644 23.39 -1.47 -9.32
N ASN A 645 22.52 -1.07 -8.39
CA ASN A 645 21.47 -1.96 -7.85
C ASN A 645 20.23 -2.06 -8.73
N THR A 646 20.37 -1.88 -10.05
CA THR A 646 19.30 -2.18 -11.01
C THR A 646 19.32 -3.67 -11.33
N PHE A 647 18.17 -4.33 -11.20
CA PHE A 647 18.00 -5.74 -11.48
C PHE A 647 16.76 -5.98 -12.34
N TYR A 648 16.82 -7.06 -13.12
CA TYR A 648 15.75 -7.48 -14.02
C TYR A 648 15.31 -8.89 -13.66
N PHE A 649 14.01 -9.10 -13.56
CA PHE A 649 13.40 -10.42 -13.41
C PHE A 649 12.80 -10.80 -14.77
N VAL A 650 13.50 -11.66 -15.49
CA VAL A 650 13.19 -12.03 -16.88
C VAL A 650 12.51 -13.39 -16.89
N ALA A 651 11.31 -13.47 -17.45
CA ALA A 651 10.58 -14.73 -17.56
C ALA A 651 11.01 -15.51 -18.80
N THR A 652 11.14 -16.83 -18.63
CA THR A 652 11.31 -17.78 -19.73
C THR A 652 10.24 -18.87 -19.60
N GLY A 653 9.56 -19.16 -20.70
CA GLY A 653 8.40 -20.05 -20.70
C GLY A 653 7.07 -19.30 -20.51
N LYS A 654 6.07 -19.95 -19.92
CA LYS A 654 4.72 -19.37 -19.80
C LYS A 654 4.66 -18.25 -18.75
N GLY A 655 3.56 -17.49 -18.77
CA GLY A 655 3.33 -16.35 -17.88
C GLY A 655 3.44 -16.71 -16.39
N ILE A 656 4.31 -15.99 -15.68
CA ILE A 656 4.57 -16.14 -14.24
C ILE A 656 3.93 -14.97 -13.51
N GLN A 657 3.11 -15.23 -12.49
CA GLN A 657 2.51 -14.19 -11.67
C GLN A 657 3.41 -13.89 -10.48
N LEU A 658 4.20 -12.82 -10.56
CA LEU A 658 5.05 -12.37 -9.46
C LEU A 658 4.22 -11.46 -8.55
N GLN A 659 4.10 -11.83 -7.28
CA GLN A 659 3.46 -11.00 -6.26
C GLN A 659 4.49 -10.11 -5.55
N SER A 660 5.56 -10.69 -5.03
CA SER A 660 6.57 -9.93 -4.30
C SER A 660 7.96 -10.56 -4.36
N ILE A 661 8.95 -9.73 -4.06
CA ILE A 661 10.37 -10.09 -3.96
C ILE A 661 10.77 -9.89 -2.50
N VAL A 662 11.38 -10.91 -1.89
CA VAL A 662 11.69 -10.91 -0.46
C VAL A 662 13.19 -11.00 -0.24
N PHE A 663 13.72 -10.13 0.61
CA PHE A 663 15.11 -10.06 1.01
C PHE A 663 15.25 -10.40 2.48
N ILE A 664 15.91 -11.52 2.81
CA ILE A 664 16.24 -11.89 4.19
C ILE A 664 17.70 -11.51 4.46
N PRO A 665 18.00 -10.64 5.43
CA PRO A 665 19.37 -10.33 5.83
C PRO A 665 20.12 -11.59 6.31
N LYS A 666 21.40 -11.73 5.93
CA LYS A 666 22.30 -12.78 6.44
C LYS A 666 23.34 -12.23 7.40
#